data_AF-A0A7S2XKX5-F1
#
_entry.id   AF-A0A7S2XKX5-F1
#
_cell.length_a   1.000
_cell.length_b   1.000
_cell.length_c   1.000
_cell.angle_alpha   90.00
_cell.angle_beta   90.00
_cell.angle_gamma   90.00
#
_symmetry.space_group_name_H-M   'P 1'
#
loop_
_entity.id
_entity.type
_entity.pdbx_description
1 polymer ?
#
loop_
_entity_poly.entity_id
_entity_poly.type
_entity_poly.pdbx_seq_one_letter_code
_entity_poly.pdbx_strand_id
1 'polypeptide(L)'
;MGLFRIRSKKGRALLDDDDDLPESAPTPTGSSRTVPKSRSTPRKLDGRGKAREPKNGATSVTLSSSTVSRKSHVNGDASNSNSNSSNSHHPASLEPPSLEMLPQLVDDLKEVDYDTSGDVAARTLRMLFALSEHATHSDNRTALVRDADGQLVPVLLEFLGRCERSSSEQYLVLLVLNNISIPSENKRIIAIDCGGAQVLSRLLCDDPSCHLMAIILVNLTFADADLRNELVSPRSSIELVEALSYALRVASLSPAEHNNREPLSVADENGPFPPRKLLADVMAEDHRQRRNWNETSQQTNPQTSTRQQQQHPRHDWDILQKSGLVFDASKQLYPETARWCLCALKNLTRPSRDALSAHALMDTGIVPLLLRIITVGGYIPGTQQHHSSTRHSGNPISSLALSPNYSTGSNSKPSDPSSTGAKPTALVTTGLLDDEIPSAMNSPASWDSNSMHDAALFTILNMSVIPAARQYLREEDAVHILSLIADYRKPRSSSGSIIAGVPSTPMHDNDTTTHSELKQQQLQSLKARMALAYLVGSEGHYGQPRSRSSSTSIYANPDNSVLHVSALEAELLVELLANTLHHRAKDGPGGYSAATFTVKGTLYAIRCLLTNHTNQVTFFATTGVKLNALLLKAVALHSIQQVLTIDAEAAEHACFSLYLQSYFGFKNRFLPLSIREGD
;
A
#
# COMPACT_ATOMS: atom_id res chain seq x y z
N MET A 1 -27.24 -19.91 32.14
CA MET A 1 -26.19 -20.84 31.67
C MET A 1 -26.85 -22.11 31.16
N GLY A 2 -27.16 -22.16 29.87
CA GLY A 2 -27.64 -23.36 29.17
C GLY A 2 -26.60 -23.79 28.15
N LEU A 3 -26.12 -25.03 28.26
CA LEU A 3 -25.09 -25.62 27.40
C LEU A 3 -25.54 -25.70 25.94
N PHE A 4 -24.84 -24.99 25.04
CA PHE A 4 -24.89 -25.24 23.60
C PHE A 4 -24.08 -26.50 23.29
N ARG A 5 -24.77 -27.57 22.90
CA ARG A 5 -24.16 -28.83 22.44
C ARG A 5 -24.01 -28.76 20.92
N ILE A 6 -22.86 -28.32 20.43
CA ILE A 6 -22.52 -28.37 19.00
C ILE A 6 -22.23 -29.83 18.63
N ARG A 7 -23.03 -30.41 17.74
CA ARG A 7 -22.78 -31.74 17.15
C ARG A 7 -21.61 -31.65 16.17
N SER A 8 -20.43 -32.08 16.60
CA SER A 8 -19.30 -32.37 15.71
C SER A 8 -19.58 -33.69 14.96
N LYS A 9 -19.56 -33.64 13.63
CA LYS A 9 -19.55 -34.84 12.77
C LYS A 9 -18.15 -35.47 12.86
N LYS A 10 -18.06 -36.59 13.55
CA LYS A 10 -16.86 -37.43 13.67
C LYS A 10 -16.58 -38.09 12.30
N GLY A 11 -15.53 -37.63 11.63
CA GLY A 11 -14.90 -38.37 10.52
C GLY A 11 -14.19 -39.59 11.08
N ARG A 12 -14.42 -40.75 10.45
CA ARG A 12 -13.87 -42.05 10.83
C ARG A 12 -12.50 -42.18 10.17
N ALA A 13 -11.45 -42.27 10.99
CA ALA A 13 -10.13 -42.69 10.56
C ALA A 13 -10.13 -44.22 10.37
N LEU A 14 -9.58 -44.69 9.25
CA LEU A 14 -9.13 -46.06 9.04
C LEU A 14 -7.63 -45.99 8.77
N LEU A 15 -6.87 -46.59 9.68
CA LEU A 15 -5.52 -47.10 9.44
C LEU A 15 -5.70 -48.55 9.01
N ASP A 16 -4.91 -49.00 8.03
CA ASP A 16 -4.09 -50.20 8.12
C ASP A 16 -3.12 -50.24 6.92
N ASP A 17 -1.96 -50.85 7.19
CA ASP A 17 -0.66 -50.76 6.53
C ASP A 17 -0.45 -51.69 5.31
N ASP A 18 0.61 -51.35 4.54
CA ASP A 18 1.61 -52.17 3.82
C ASP A 18 1.22 -53.30 2.83
N ASP A 19 1.72 -53.21 1.58
CA ASP A 19 2.80 -54.07 1.03
C ASP A 19 3.00 -53.96 -0.51
N ASP A 20 4.24 -54.28 -0.93
CA ASP A 20 4.92 -54.10 -2.23
C ASP A 20 4.34 -54.76 -3.53
N LEU A 21 4.57 -54.05 -4.66
CA LEU A 21 4.84 -54.38 -6.10
C LEU A 21 4.75 -55.85 -6.67
N PRO A 22 4.77 -56.13 -8.02
CA PRO A 22 4.67 -55.30 -9.25
C PRO A 22 3.80 -55.89 -10.43
N GLU A 23 3.75 -55.12 -11.53
CA GLU A 23 3.69 -55.49 -12.98
C GLU A 23 2.47 -56.15 -13.69
N SER A 24 2.13 -55.51 -14.83
CA SER A 24 1.63 -56.03 -16.11
C SER A 24 0.11 -56.17 -16.41
N ALA A 25 -0.23 -55.66 -17.60
CA ALA A 25 -1.52 -55.60 -18.32
C ALA A 25 -2.11 -57.00 -18.68
N PRO A 26 -3.29 -57.18 -19.34
CA PRO A 26 -4.08 -56.25 -20.16
C PRO A 26 -5.63 -56.31 -20.01
N THR A 27 -6.29 -55.46 -20.81
CA THR A 27 -7.73 -55.28 -21.07
C THR A 27 -8.54 -56.57 -21.28
N PRO A 28 -9.85 -56.53 -20.96
CA PRO A 28 -10.82 -56.61 -22.06
C PRO A 28 -12.08 -55.74 -21.91
N THR A 29 -12.50 -55.24 -23.09
CA THR A 29 -13.85 -55.01 -23.61
C THR A 29 -15.08 -55.18 -22.70
N GLY A 30 -15.98 -54.18 -22.76
CA GLY A 30 -17.37 -54.45 -23.14
C GLY A 30 -18.49 -54.09 -22.16
N SER A 31 -19.42 -53.27 -22.66
CA SER A 31 -20.85 -53.21 -22.34
C SER A 31 -21.40 -52.34 -21.19
N SER A 32 -22.03 -51.25 -21.65
CA SER A 32 -23.47 -50.99 -21.50
C SER A 32 -24.00 -50.35 -20.19
N ARG A 33 -24.24 -49.04 -20.30
CA ARG A 33 -25.58 -48.40 -20.20
C ARG A 33 -26.31 -48.48 -18.85
N THR A 34 -26.33 -47.36 -18.11
CA THR A 34 -27.57 -46.74 -17.61
C THR A 34 -27.36 -45.27 -17.27
N VAL A 35 -28.01 -44.39 -18.03
CA VAL A 35 -28.20 -42.95 -17.75
C VAL A 35 -29.49 -42.78 -16.95
N PRO A 36 -29.51 -42.07 -15.81
CA PRO A 36 -30.76 -41.67 -15.19
C PRO A 36 -31.25 -40.32 -15.73
N LYS A 37 -32.47 -40.39 -16.24
CA LYS A 37 -33.44 -39.38 -16.69
C LYS A 37 -33.31 -37.98 -16.07
N SER A 38 -33.17 -37.01 -16.97
CA SER A 38 -33.60 -35.62 -16.84
C SER A 38 -35.10 -35.53 -16.51
N ARG A 39 -35.46 -34.74 -15.50
CA ARG A 39 -36.85 -34.32 -15.25
C ARG A 39 -36.92 -32.80 -15.30
N SER A 40 -37.53 -32.31 -16.37
CA SER A 40 -37.91 -30.92 -16.62
C SER A 40 -39.26 -30.60 -15.97
N THR A 41 -39.37 -29.45 -15.31
CA THR A 41 -40.33 -28.33 -15.55
C THR A 41 -40.58 -27.48 -14.30
N PRO A 42 -40.95 -26.19 -14.47
CA PRO A 42 -40.51 -25.11 -13.60
C PRO A 42 -41.61 -24.64 -12.63
N ARG A 43 -41.18 -24.09 -11.48
CA ARG A 43 -42.02 -23.17 -10.70
C ARG A 43 -41.43 -21.76 -10.82
N LYS A 44 -42.15 -20.92 -11.58
CA LYS A 44 -42.07 -19.46 -11.51
C LYS A 44 -42.37 -19.03 -10.07
N LEU A 45 -41.40 -18.38 -9.44
CA LEU A 45 -41.61 -17.47 -8.33
C LEU A 45 -41.02 -16.14 -8.76
N ASP A 46 -41.88 -15.29 -9.32
CA ASP A 46 -41.61 -13.89 -9.54
C ASP A 46 -41.49 -13.22 -8.17
N GLY A 47 -40.27 -12.82 -7.83
CA GLY A 47 -39.91 -12.17 -6.57
C GLY A 47 -38.60 -11.44 -6.73
N ARG A 48 -38.55 -10.51 -7.69
CA ARG A 48 -37.37 -9.74 -8.08
C ARG A 48 -37.04 -8.70 -6.99
N GLY A 49 -36.52 -9.16 -5.86
CA GLY A 49 -35.81 -8.31 -4.92
C GLY A 49 -34.45 -7.96 -5.52
N LYS A 50 -34.34 -6.80 -6.17
CA LYS A 50 -33.05 -6.21 -6.53
C LYS A 50 -32.26 -6.02 -5.24
N ALA A 51 -31.33 -6.93 -4.94
CA ALA A 51 -30.25 -6.65 -4.02
C ALA A 51 -29.51 -5.44 -4.58
N ARG A 52 -29.60 -4.30 -3.88
CA ARG A 52 -28.74 -3.15 -4.17
C ARG A 52 -27.32 -3.60 -3.89
N GLU A 53 -26.52 -3.75 -4.94
CA GLU A 53 -25.07 -3.76 -4.78
C GLU A 53 -24.67 -2.50 -4.00
N PRO A 54 -23.78 -2.62 -3.01
CA PRO A 54 -23.24 -1.44 -2.36
C PRO A 54 -22.58 -0.61 -3.46
N LYS A 55 -23.00 0.66 -3.59
CA LYS A 55 -22.24 1.66 -4.34
C LYS A 55 -20.86 1.70 -3.70
N ASN A 56 -19.93 0.94 -4.23
CA ASN A 56 -18.54 1.00 -3.85
C ASN A 56 -18.13 2.44 -4.09
N GLY A 57 -17.84 3.17 -3.02
CA GLY A 57 -17.19 4.47 -3.12
C GLY A 57 -15.84 4.23 -3.77
N ALA A 58 -15.81 4.25 -5.10
CA ALA A 58 -14.58 4.29 -5.85
C ALA A 58 -13.92 5.60 -5.45
N THR A 59 -12.90 5.51 -4.59
CA THR A 59 -11.91 6.56 -4.46
C THR A 59 -11.20 6.58 -5.81
N SER A 60 -11.81 7.23 -6.80
CA SER A 60 -11.17 7.57 -8.05
C SER A 60 -9.88 8.28 -7.67
N VAL A 61 -8.74 7.72 -8.09
CA VAL A 61 -7.48 8.45 -8.08
C VAL A 61 -7.62 9.50 -9.17
N THR A 62 -8.35 10.57 -8.84
CA THR A 62 -8.46 11.72 -9.72
C THR A 62 -7.12 12.43 -9.60
N LEU A 63 -6.25 12.22 -10.59
CA LEU A 63 -5.04 13.02 -10.76
C LEU A 63 -5.49 14.49 -10.75
N SER A 64 -5.16 15.20 -9.68
CA SER A 64 -5.31 16.65 -9.64
C SER A 64 -4.21 17.20 -10.54
N SER A 65 -4.48 17.26 -11.85
CA SER A 65 -3.64 17.98 -12.80
C SER A 65 -3.62 19.44 -12.35
N SER A 66 -2.57 19.83 -11.63
CA SER A 66 -2.29 21.21 -11.31
C SER A 66 -1.98 21.88 -12.65
N THR A 67 -2.99 22.54 -13.22
CA THR A 67 -2.82 23.44 -14.35
C THR A 67 -1.91 24.58 -13.89
N VAL A 68 -0.61 24.44 -14.16
CA VAL A 68 0.36 25.54 -14.08
C VAL A 68 -0.03 26.54 -15.16
N SER A 69 -0.93 27.45 -14.80
CA SER A 69 -1.30 28.60 -15.63
C SER A 69 -0.13 29.59 -15.61
N ARG A 70 0.88 29.34 -16.45
CA ARG A 70 1.99 30.26 -16.66
C ARG A 70 1.52 31.36 -17.62
N LYS A 71 0.95 32.43 -17.07
CA LYS A 71 0.68 33.68 -17.80
C LYS A 71 2.01 34.37 -18.13
N SER A 72 2.55 34.13 -19.32
CA SER A 72 3.59 34.98 -19.91
C SER A 72 2.93 36.10 -20.71
N HIS A 73 2.85 37.29 -20.12
CA HIS A 73 2.59 38.52 -20.87
C HIS A 73 3.82 38.85 -21.71
N VAL A 74 3.69 38.79 -23.03
CA VAL A 74 4.63 39.38 -23.98
C VAL A 74 3.90 40.55 -24.64
N ASN A 75 4.29 41.78 -24.27
CA ASN A 75 3.99 42.97 -25.04
C ASN A 75 5.12 43.17 -26.06
N GLY A 76 4.76 43.26 -27.34
CA GLY A 76 5.65 43.66 -28.41
C GLY A 76 4.84 44.40 -29.48
N ASP A 77 4.99 45.73 -29.49
CA ASP A 77 4.58 46.62 -30.58
C ASP A 77 5.53 46.46 -31.77
N ALA A 78 4.98 46.32 -32.98
CA ALA A 78 5.55 46.88 -34.23
C ALA A 78 4.58 46.74 -35.43
N SER A 79 4.01 47.88 -35.81
CA SER A 79 3.87 48.41 -37.18
C SER A 79 3.86 47.46 -38.40
N ASN A 80 2.68 47.41 -39.04
CA ASN A 80 2.38 47.77 -40.44
C ASN A 80 3.30 47.28 -41.57
N SER A 81 2.82 46.31 -42.37
CA SER A 81 2.94 46.36 -43.85
C SER A 81 1.93 45.43 -44.54
N ASN A 82 1.21 46.02 -45.50
CA ASN A 82 0.27 45.40 -46.45
C ASN A 82 0.95 44.38 -47.36
N SER A 83 0.30 43.24 -47.63
CA SER A 83 -0.06 42.81 -49.00
C SER A 83 -0.80 41.47 -49.03
N ASN A 84 -1.97 41.49 -49.68
CA ASN A 84 -2.70 40.43 -50.38
C ASN A 84 -2.15 38.98 -50.33
N SER A 85 -2.94 38.04 -49.79
CA SER A 85 -3.59 37.02 -50.63
C SER A 85 -4.67 36.27 -49.85
N SER A 86 -5.78 36.04 -50.53
CA SER A 86 -6.97 35.33 -50.13
C SER A 86 -6.75 33.83 -49.90
N ASN A 87 -6.99 33.35 -48.67
CA ASN A 87 -7.66 32.08 -48.42
C ASN A 87 -8.17 32.02 -46.97
N SER A 88 -9.40 32.48 -46.76
CA SER A 88 -10.09 32.39 -45.47
C SER A 88 -10.62 30.96 -45.26
N HIS A 89 -9.78 30.05 -44.78
CA HIS A 89 -10.27 28.87 -44.07
C HIS A 89 -10.70 29.31 -42.68
N HIS A 90 -12.01 29.45 -42.49
CA HIS A 90 -12.62 29.46 -41.17
C HIS A 90 -12.05 28.29 -40.34
N PRO A 91 -11.60 28.49 -39.09
CA PRO A 91 -11.38 27.36 -38.20
C PRO A 91 -12.75 26.67 -38.04
N ALA A 92 -12.91 25.51 -38.69
CA ALA A 92 -14.12 24.72 -38.58
C ALA A 92 -14.37 24.53 -37.08
N SER A 93 -15.58 24.88 -36.62
CA SER A 93 -16.00 24.54 -35.27
C SER A 93 -15.97 23.01 -35.19
N LEU A 94 -14.91 22.47 -34.61
CA LEU A 94 -14.78 21.04 -34.40
C LEU A 94 -15.94 20.63 -33.51
N GLU A 95 -16.89 19.89 -34.09
CA GLU A 95 -17.98 19.31 -33.33
C GLU A 95 -17.38 18.48 -32.17
N PRO A 96 -18.00 18.53 -30.98
CA PRO A 96 -17.51 17.74 -29.85
C PRO A 96 -17.56 16.25 -30.24
N PRO A 97 -16.52 15.46 -29.89
CA PRO A 97 -16.49 14.05 -30.26
C PRO A 97 -17.69 13.31 -29.65
N SER A 98 -18.29 12.41 -30.42
CA SER A 98 -19.41 11.56 -30.00
C SER A 98 -19.04 10.07 -30.10
N LEU A 99 -19.75 9.21 -29.36
CA LEU A 99 -19.54 7.75 -29.43
C LEU A 99 -19.84 7.17 -30.81
N GLU A 100 -20.66 7.84 -31.63
CA GLU A 100 -20.95 7.42 -33.02
C GLU A 100 -19.70 7.47 -33.90
N MET A 101 -18.71 8.29 -33.54
CA MET A 101 -17.44 8.38 -34.25
C MET A 101 -16.47 7.25 -33.89
N LEU A 102 -16.76 6.44 -32.86
CA LEU A 102 -15.83 5.45 -32.33
C LEU A 102 -15.31 4.45 -33.39
N PRO A 103 -16.13 3.87 -34.30
CA PRO A 103 -15.63 2.99 -35.35
C PRO A 103 -14.56 3.67 -36.23
N GLN A 104 -14.81 4.91 -36.65
CA GLN A 104 -13.84 5.67 -37.45
C GLN A 104 -12.56 5.96 -36.67
N LEU A 105 -12.67 6.34 -35.39
CA LEU A 105 -11.49 6.60 -34.54
C LEU A 105 -10.64 5.33 -34.33
N VAL A 106 -11.28 4.15 -34.26
CA VAL A 106 -10.59 2.86 -34.18
C VAL A 106 -9.85 2.56 -35.48
N ASP A 107 -10.51 2.76 -36.62
CA ASP A 107 -9.89 2.54 -37.93
C ASP A 107 -8.73 3.52 -38.18
N ASP A 108 -8.89 4.80 -37.82
CA ASP A 108 -7.84 5.80 -37.92
C ASP A 108 -6.58 5.41 -37.13
N LEU A 109 -6.72 4.76 -35.97
CA LEU A 109 -5.56 4.29 -35.18
C LEU A 109 -4.91 3.03 -35.76
N LYS A 110 -5.67 2.18 -36.44
CA LYS A 110 -5.13 0.98 -37.11
C LYS A 110 -4.27 1.34 -38.31
N GLU A 111 -4.72 2.32 -39.10
CA GLU A 111 -4.06 2.74 -40.34
C GLU A 111 -2.84 3.67 -40.11
N VAL A 112 -2.53 4.04 -38.86
CA VAL A 112 -1.30 4.78 -38.54
C VAL A 112 -0.11 3.83 -38.64
N ASP A 113 0.59 3.91 -39.75
CA ASP A 113 1.92 3.34 -39.98
C ASP A 113 3.02 4.19 -39.31
N TYR A 114 4.23 3.64 -39.20
CA TYR A 114 5.40 4.33 -38.65
C TYR A 114 5.77 5.63 -39.40
N ASP A 115 5.39 5.73 -40.69
CA ASP A 115 5.76 6.84 -41.58
C ASP A 115 4.63 7.87 -41.81
N THR A 116 3.38 7.57 -41.42
CA THR A 116 2.25 8.50 -41.59
C THR A 116 2.22 9.57 -40.49
N SER A 117 1.71 10.76 -40.84
CA SER A 117 1.81 11.96 -39.97
C SER A 117 1.20 11.72 -38.58
N GLY A 118 2.03 11.86 -37.54
CA GLY A 118 1.60 11.77 -36.13
C GLY A 118 0.44 12.70 -35.76
N ASP A 119 0.08 13.66 -36.63
CA ASP A 119 -1.09 14.51 -36.48
C ASP A 119 -2.42 13.73 -36.47
N VAL A 120 -2.56 12.65 -37.25
CA VAL A 120 -3.80 11.83 -37.25
C VAL A 120 -3.93 11.09 -35.92
N ALA A 121 -2.91 10.34 -35.52
CA ALA A 121 -2.92 9.61 -34.25
C ALA A 121 -3.14 10.54 -33.05
N ALA A 122 -2.40 11.65 -32.98
CA ALA A 122 -2.55 12.61 -31.88
C ALA A 122 -3.95 13.22 -31.83
N ARG A 123 -4.56 13.54 -32.98
CA ARG A 123 -5.95 14.06 -33.06
C ARG A 123 -6.95 13.01 -32.59
N THR A 124 -6.85 11.78 -33.09
CA THR A 124 -7.73 10.66 -32.74
C THR A 124 -7.64 10.34 -31.25
N LEU A 125 -6.43 10.30 -30.68
CA LEU A 125 -6.24 10.07 -29.25
C LEU A 125 -6.78 11.19 -28.38
N ARG A 126 -6.70 12.45 -28.80
CA ARG A 126 -7.33 13.58 -28.09
C ARG A 126 -8.85 13.46 -28.07
N MET A 127 -9.45 13.02 -29.18
CA MET A 127 -10.90 12.79 -29.24
C MET A 127 -11.33 11.64 -28.34
N LEU A 128 -10.60 10.52 -28.35
CA LEU A 128 -10.82 9.40 -27.43
C LEU A 128 -10.62 9.81 -25.96
N PHE A 129 -9.61 10.62 -25.67
CA PHE A 129 -9.39 11.15 -24.34
C PHE A 129 -10.57 11.99 -23.88
N ALA A 130 -11.04 12.94 -24.70
CA ALA A 130 -12.21 13.77 -24.41
C ALA A 130 -13.48 12.93 -24.16
N LEU A 131 -13.69 11.85 -24.93
CA LEU A 131 -14.80 10.91 -24.70
C LEU A 131 -14.70 10.16 -23.36
N SER A 132 -13.47 9.94 -22.87
CA SER A 132 -13.19 9.16 -21.65
C SER A 132 -13.03 10.00 -20.37
N GLU A 133 -12.70 11.29 -20.47
CA GLU A 133 -12.25 12.13 -19.34
C GLU A 133 -13.37 12.42 -18.35
N HIS A 134 -14.55 12.78 -18.83
CA HIS A 134 -15.61 13.32 -17.99
C HIS A 134 -16.21 12.30 -17.02
N ALA A 135 -16.11 12.58 -15.72
CA ALA A 135 -16.64 11.74 -14.64
C ALA A 135 -18.17 11.58 -14.68
N THR A 136 -18.89 12.51 -15.31
CA THR A 136 -20.34 12.43 -15.55
C THR A 136 -20.72 11.44 -16.65
N HIS A 137 -19.74 10.95 -17.40
CA HIS A 137 -19.91 10.02 -18.52
C HIS A 137 -19.28 8.66 -18.20
N SER A 138 -19.57 8.10 -17.01
CA SER A 138 -19.22 6.71 -16.67
C SER A 138 -19.72 5.71 -17.73
N ASP A 139 -20.86 6.03 -18.33
CA ASP A 139 -21.48 5.22 -19.38
C ASP A 139 -20.62 5.24 -20.66
N ASN A 140 -20.03 6.39 -21.04
CA ASN A 140 -19.11 6.46 -22.18
C ASN A 140 -17.86 5.61 -21.95
N ARG A 141 -17.27 5.64 -20.75
CA ARG A 141 -16.09 4.80 -20.44
C ARG A 141 -16.40 3.31 -20.60
N THR A 142 -17.61 2.90 -20.20
CA THR A 142 -18.08 1.51 -20.36
C THR A 142 -18.36 1.19 -21.82
N ALA A 143 -19.01 2.10 -22.55
CA ALA A 143 -19.34 2.00 -23.96
C ALA A 143 -18.08 1.91 -24.84
N LEU A 144 -17.06 2.73 -24.60
CA LEU A 144 -15.79 2.73 -25.35
C LEU A 144 -15.10 1.36 -25.39
N VAL A 145 -15.30 0.52 -24.37
CA VAL A 145 -14.72 -0.83 -24.29
C VAL A 145 -15.60 -1.89 -24.94
N ARG A 146 -16.92 -1.67 -24.99
CA ARG A 146 -17.92 -2.68 -25.40
C ARG A 146 -18.48 -2.45 -26.81
N ASP A 147 -18.52 -1.21 -27.24
CA ASP A 147 -18.98 -0.79 -28.56
C ASP A 147 -17.88 -1.00 -29.60
N ALA A 148 -18.18 -0.75 -30.87
CA ALA A 148 -17.28 -1.00 -32.00
C ALA A 148 -16.65 -2.41 -31.94
N ASP A 149 -17.49 -3.41 -31.63
CA ASP A 149 -17.12 -4.83 -31.49
C ASP A 149 -15.96 -5.08 -30.49
N GLY A 150 -15.81 -4.20 -29.50
CA GLY A 150 -14.76 -4.29 -28.48
C GLY A 150 -13.34 -4.08 -29.01
N GLN A 151 -13.19 -3.47 -30.18
CA GLN A 151 -11.90 -3.36 -30.87
C GLN A 151 -10.99 -2.24 -30.34
N LEU A 152 -11.53 -1.26 -29.60
CA LEU A 152 -10.75 -0.13 -29.13
C LEU A 152 -9.56 -0.54 -28.26
N VAL A 153 -9.78 -1.41 -27.27
CA VAL A 153 -8.72 -1.80 -26.31
C VAL A 153 -7.58 -2.56 -27.00
N PRO A 154 -7.83 -3.61 -27.82
CA PRO A 154 -6.78 -4.26 -28.59
C PRO A 154 -5.96 -3.27 -29.44
N VAL A 155 -6.62 -2.35 -30.16
CA VAL A 155 -5.95 -1.36 -31.02
C VAL A 155 -5.09 -0.41 -30.19
N LEU A 156 -5.59 0.07 -29.05
CA LEU A 156 -4.81 0.93 -28.15
C LEU A 156 -3.58 0.21 -27.59
N LEU A 157 -3.70 -1.07 -27.22
CA LEU A 157 -2.58 -1.86 -26.70
C LEU A 157 -1.52 -2.15 -27.78
N GLU A 158 -1.95 -2.47 -29.00
CA GLU A 158 -1.05 -2.66 -30.14
C GLU A 158 -0.34 -1.35 -30.50
N PHE A 159 -1.10 -0.25 -30.60
CA PHE A 159 -0.54 1.08 -30.86
C PHE A 159 0.45 1.50 -29.75
N LEU A 160 0.14 1.23 -28.48
CA LEU A 160 1.03 1.51 -27.36
C LEU A 160 2.36 0.77 -27.49
N GLY A 161 2.34 -0.49 -27.95
CA GLY A 161 3.55 -1.29 -28.16
C GLY A 161 4.47 -0.75 -29.27
N ARG A 162 3.96 0.10 -30.16
CA ARG A 162 4.71 0.74 -31.26
C ARG A 162 5.17 2.15 -30.94
N CYS A 163 4.65 2.76 -29.88
CA CYS A 163 4.98 4.12 -29.50
C CYS A 163 6.45 4.25 -29.07
N GLU A 164 7.10 5.33 -29.49
CA GLU A 164 8.37 5.75 -28.89
C GLU A 164 8.15 6.06 -27.40
N ARG A 165 9.13 5.66 -26.58
CA ARG A 165 9.11 5.88 -25.12
C ARG A 165 9.06 7.38 -24.84
N SER A 166 8.22 7.78 -23.89
CA SER A 166 7.99 9.19 -23.52
C SER A 166 7.40 10.07 -24.64
N SER A 167 6.87 9.49 -25.71
CA SER A 167 6.15 10.25 -26.74
C SER A 167 4.80 10.79 -26.22
N SER A 168 4.31 11.87 -26.84
CA SER A 168 2.99 12.43 -26.53
C SER A 168 1.86 11.43 -26.78
N GLU A 169 2.02 10.60 -27.79
CA GLU A 169 1.11 9.57 -28.24
C GLU A 169 1.03 8.44 -27.20
N GLN A 170 2.18 7.97 -26.71
CA GLN A 170 2.25 7.02 -25.60
C GLN A 170 1.47 7.54 -24.39
N TYR A 171 1.72 8.80 -24.02
CA TYR A 171 1.07 9.44 -22.89
C TYR A 171 -0.46 9.54 -23.08
N LEU A 172 -0.93 9.97 -24.24
CA LEU A 172 -2.37 10.09 -24.53
C LEU A 172 -3.07 8.72 -24.53
N VAL A 173 -2.47 7.69 -25.12
CA VAL A 173 -3.01 6.32 -25.11
C VAL A 173 -3.16 5.81 -23.67
N LEU A 174 -2.14 6.01 -22.84
CA LEU A 174 -2.16 5.61 -21.44
C LEU A 174 -3.22 6.37 -20.64
N LEU A 175 -3.47 7.65 -20.94
CA LEU A 175 -4.56 8.40 -20.32
C LEU A 175 -5.94 7.83 -20.68
N VAL A 176 -6.16 7.48 -21.95
CA VAL A 176 -7.41 6.82 -22.40
C VAL A 176 -7.58 5.48 -21.68
N LEU A 177 -6.55 4.63 -21.69
CA LEU A 177 -6.55 3.32 -21.01
C LEU A 177 -6.81 3.46 -19.50
N ASN A 178 -6.18 4.44 -18.85
CA ASN A 178 -6.41 4.74 -17.44
C ASN A 178 -7.88 5.06 -17.18
N ASN A 179 -8.48 5.96 -17.94
CA ASN A 179 -9.89 6.35 -17.76
C ASN A 179 -10.85 5.18 -17.95
N ILE A 180 -10.68 4.38 -19.00
CA ILE A 180 -11.57 3.24 -19.31
C ILE A 180 -11.33 2.02 -18.41
N SER A 181 -10.21 1.96 -17.68
CA SER A 181 -9.92 0.89 -16.71
C SER A 181 -10.59 1.09 -15.33
N ILE A 182 -11.16 2.28 -15.07
CA ILE A 182 -11.80 2.60 -13.78
C ILE A 182 -13.11 1.83 -13.56
N PRO A 183 -14.08 1.80 -14.52
CA PRO A 183 -15.33 1.06 -14.33
C PRO A 183 -15.10 -0.43 -14.09
N SER A 184 -15.80 -1.00 -13.10
CA SER A 184 -15.74 -2.43 -12.76
C SER A 184 -16.06 -3.34 -13.96
N GLU A 185 -17.01 -2.89 -14.78
CA GLU A 185 -17.58 -3.52 -15.95
C GLU A 185 -16.56 -3.79 -17.07
N ASN A 186 -15.47 -3.02 -17.07
CA ASN A 186 -14.43 -3.08 -18.08
C ASN A 186 -13.20 -3.87 -17.62
N LYS A 187 -12.98 -4.05 -16.31
CA LYS A 187 -11.71 -4.57 -15.78
C LYS A 187 -11.38 -5.95 -16.31
N ARG A 188 -12.35 -6.87 -16.31
CA ARG A 188 -12.15 -8.23 -16.82
C ARG A 188 -11.86 -8.22 -18.33
N ILE A 189 -12.61 -7.44 -19.10
CA ILE A 189 -12.45 -7.33 -20.55
C ILE A 189 -11.05 -6.81 -20.88
N ILE A 190 -10.65 -5.70 -20.27
CA ILE A 190 -9.33 -5.11 -20.50
C ILE A 190 -8.22 -6.05 -20.04
N ALA A 191 -8.33 -6.60 -18.83
CA ALA A 191 -7.24 -7.34 -18.22
C ALA A 191 -7.02 -8.73 -18.85
N ILE A 192 -8.12 -9.47 -19.10
CA ILE A 192 -8.09 -10.88 -19.53
C ILE A 192 -8.45 -10.97 -21.01
N ASP A 193 -9.64 -10.54 -21.41
CA ASP A 193 -10.18 -10.80 -22.75
C ASP A 193 -9.36 -10.11 -23.85
N CYS A 194 -8.87 -8.89 -23.59
CA CYS A 194 -7.99 -8.14 -24.48
C CYS A 194 -6.49 -8.33 -24.17
N GLY A 195 -6.14 -9.16 -23.18
CA GLY A 195 -4.73 -9.38 -22.78
C GLY A 195 -4.02 -8.15 -22.20
N GLY A 196 -4.75 -7.11 -21.79
CA GLY A 196 -4.17 -5.84 -21.36
C GLY A 196 -3.28 -5.95 -20.13
N ALA A 197 -3.59 -6.84 -19.17
CA ALA A 197 -2.71 -7.05 -18.03
C ALA A 197 -1.36 -7.64 -18.46
N GLN A 198 -1.34 -8.56 -19.44
CA GLN A 198 -0.10 -9.15 -19.95
C GLN A 198 0.74 -8.13 -20.70
N VAL A 199 0.13 -7.38 -21.63
CA VAL A 199 0.82 -6.36 -22.44
C VAL A 199 1.39 -5.26 -21.53
N LEU A 200 0.59 -4.70 -20.63
CA LEU A 200 1.04 -3.65 -19.71
C LEU A 200 2.11 -4.13 -18.75
N SER A 201 2.06 -5.39 -18.30
CA SER A 201 3.10 -5.97 -17.43
C SER A 201 4.46 -6.04 -18.12
N ARG A 202 4.49 -6.44 -19.40
CA ARG A 202 5.71 -6.48 -20.20
C ARG A 202 6.25 -5.08 -20.46
N LEU A 203 5.40 -4.17 -20.93
CA LEU A 203 5.79 -2.79 -21.19
C LEU A 203 6.30 -2.07 -19.94
N LEU A 204 5.73 -2.35 -18.76
CA LEU A 204 6.22 -1.81 -17.50
C LEU A 204 7.61 -2.34 -17.13
N CYS A 205 7.93 -3.60 -17.49
CA CYS A 205 9.28 -4.13 -17.31
C CYS A 205 10.28 -3.49 -18.28
N ASP A 206 9.83 -3.20 -19.51
CA ASP A 206 10.65 -2.54 -20.52
C ASP A 206 10.92 -1.06 -20.19
N ASP A 207 9.97 -0.39 -19.54
CA ASP A 207 10.06 1.00 -19.08
C ASP A 207 9.51 1.21 -17.66
N PRO A 208 10.31 0.89 -16.62
CA PRO A 208 9.93 1.11 -15.21
C PRO A 208 9.77 2.59 -14.83
N SER A 209 10.13 3.54 -15.70
CA SER A 209 9.94 4.97 -15.45
C SER A 209 8.48 5.41 -15.68
N CYS A 210 7.70 4.63 -16.45
CA CYS A 210 6.34 4.97 -16.84
C CYS A 210 5.29 4.56 -15.78
N HIS A 211 5.13 5.41 -14.76
CA HIS A 211 4.18 5.18 -13.66
C HIS A 211 2.70 5.06 -14.09
N LEU A 212 2.29 5.61 -15.24
CA LEU A 212 0.92 5.47 -15.75
C LEU A 212 0.54 4.00 -16.05
N MET A 213 1.48 3.19 -16.52
CA MET A 213 1.25 1.75 -16.72
C MET A 213 0.95 1.07 -15.38
N ALA A 214 1.71 1.40 -14.33
CA ALA A 214 1.46 0.89 -12.98
C ALA A 214 0.10 1.36 -12.44
N ILE A 215 -0.33 2.60 -12.71
CA ILE A 215 -1.68 3.09 -12.33
C ILE A 215 -2.78 2.27 -13.01
N ILE A 216 -2.66 1.99 -14.31
CA ILE A 216 -3.66 1.17 -15.02
C ILE A 216 -3.71 -0.24 -14.39
N LEU A 217 -2.56 -0.85 -14.09
CA LEU A 217 -2.50 -2.14 -13.40
C LEU A 217 -3.12 -2.07 -11.98
N VAL A 218 -2.97 -0.96 -11.26
CA VAL A 218 -3.67 -0.73 -9.97
C VAL A 218 -5.18 -0.74 -10.17
N ASN A 219 -5.69 -0.07 -11.22
CA ASN A 219 -7.13 -0.07 -11.51
C ASN A 219 -7.64 -1.48 -11.82
N LEU A 220 -6.90 -2.25 -12.63
CA LEU A 220 -7.25 -3.62 -13.00
C LEU A 220 -7.19 -4.59 -11.80
N THR A 221 -6.25 -4.38 -10.88
CA THR A 221 -6.14 -5.19 -9.64
C THR A 221 -7.13 -4.77 -8.56
N PHE A 222 -7.70 -3.56 -8.63
CA PHE A 222 -8.82 -3.12 -7.80
C PHE A 222 -10.14 -3.76 -8.28
N ALA A 223 -10.19 -5.08 -8.37
CA ALA A 223 -11.33 -5.85 -8.87
C ALA A 223 -11.94 -6.73 -7.77
N ASP A 224 -12.99 -7.48 -8.13
CA ASP A 224 -13.51 -8.57 -7.30
C ASP A 224 -12.45 -9.68 -7.07
N ALA A 225 -12.77 -10.61 -6.16
CA ALA A 225 -11.82 -11.66 -5.80
C ALA A 225 -11.53 -12.64 -6.94
N ASP A 226 -12.49 -12.88 -7.83
CA ASP A 226 -12.36 -13.88 -8.90
C ASP A 226 -11.38 -13.36 -9.96
N LEU A 227 -11.53 -12.10 -10.40
CA LEU A 227 -10.59 -11.50 -11.33
C LEU A 227 -9.17 -11.43 -10.74
N ARG A 228 -9.01 -11.08 -9.46
CA ARG A 228 -7.68 -11.07 -8.83
C ARG A 228 -7.02 -12.44 -8.82
N ASN A 229 -7.77 -13.51 -8.56
CA ASN A 229 -7.26 -14.88 -8.58
C ASN A 229 -6.83 -15.30 -10.00
N GLU A 230 -7.56 -14.89 -11.04
CA GLU A 230 -7.17 -15.15 -12.43
C GLU A 230 -5.88 -14.41 -12.82
N LEU A 231 -5.72 -13.17 -12.37
CA LEU A 231 -4.52 -12.36 -12.62
C LEU A 231 -3.24 -12.94 -12.02
N VAL A 232 -3.36 -13.69 -10.91
CA VAL A 232 -2.22 -14.31 -10.21
C VAL A 232 -2.17 -15.83 -10.39
N SER A 233 -3.03 -16.38 -11.25
CA SER A 233 -3.10 -17.82 -11.45
C SER A 233 -1.74 -18.34 -11.93
N PRO A 234 -1.17 -19.39 -11.31
CA PRO A 234 0.12 -19.96 -11.75
C PRO A 234 0.10 -20.50 -13.19
N ARG A 235 -1.10 -20.71 -13.75
CA ARG A 235 -1.30 -21.15 -15.13
C ARG A 235 -1.48 -19.99 -16.12
N SER A 236 -1.55 -18.76 -15.61
CA SER A 236 -1.71 -17.55 -16.42
C SER A 236 -0.37 -17.15 -17.02
N SER A 237 -0.39 -16.75 -18.29
CA SER A 237 0.79 -16.21 -19.00
C SER A 237 1.04 -14.72 -18.71
N ILE A 238 0.26 -14.11 -17.79
CA ILE A 238 0.33 -12.68 -17.48
C ILE A 238 1.61 -12.34 -16.70
N GLU A 239 2.04 -13.21 -15.77
CA GLU A 239 3.20 -12.98 -14.87
C GLU A 239 3.13 -11.63 -14.13
N LEU A 240 1.92 -11.24 -13.70
CA LEU A 240 1.66 -9.90 -13.14
C LEU A 240 2.46 -9.64 -11.86
N VAL A 241 2.55 -10.64 -10.97
CA VAL A 241 3.25 -10.47 -9.68
C VAL A 241 4.75 -10.33 -9.91
N GLU A 242 5.31 -11.10 -10.84
CA GLU A 242 6.70 -11.01 -11.26
C GLU A 242 7.01 -9.65 -11.88
N ALA A 243 6.17 -9.16 -12.81
CA ALA A 243 6.33 -7.86 -13.45
C ALA A 243 6.28 -6.69 -12.45
N LEU A 244 5.28 -6.68 -11.56
CA LEU A 244 5.16 -5.67 -10.52
C LEU A 244 6.33 -5.73 -9.53
N SER A 245 6.82 -6.92 -9.19
CA SER A 245 7.97 -7.09 -8.29
C SER A 245 9.27 -6.61 -8.93
N TYR A 246 9.48 -6.90 -10.22
CA TYR A 246 10.61 -6.40 -10.99
C TYR A 246 10.60 -4.87 -11.06
N ALA A 247 9.47 -4.29 -11.50
CA ALA A 247 9.34 -2.84 -11.64
C ALA A 247 9.49 -2.14 -10.29
N LEU A 248 8.87 -2.65 -9.22
CA LEU A 248 9.06 -2.16 -7.86
C LEU A 248 10.54 -2.18 -7.46
N ARG A 249 11.25 -3.27 -7.76
CA ARG A 249 12.64 -3.42 -7.37
C ARG A 249 13.55 -2.41 -8.08
N VAL A 250 13.39 -2.25 -9.38
CA VAL A 250 14.15 -1.30 -10.20
C VAL A 250 13.82 0.14 -9.78
N ALA A 251 12.54 0.47 -9.66
CA ALA A 251 12.06 1.79 -9.26
C ALA A 251 12.54 2.21 -7.85
N SER A 252 12.80 1.24 -6.98
CA SER A 252 13.26 1.48 -5.60
C SER A 252 14.78 1.57 -5.45
N LEU A 253 15.55 1.41 -6.54
CA LEU A 253 16.99 1.65 -6.52
C LEU A 253 17.28 3.13 -6.33
N SER A 254 18.40 3.44 -5.69
CA SER A 254 18.99 4.77 -5.81
C SER A 254 19.69 4.97 -7.17
N PRO A 255 19.84 6.23 -7.66
CA PRO A 255 20.61 6.49 -8.88
C PRO A 255 22.02 5.89 -8.84
N ALA A 256 22.69 5.90 -7.70
CA ALA A 256 24.02 5.29 -7.53
C ALA A 256 23.97 3.77 -7.64
N GLU A 257 23.02 3.11 -6.97
CA GLU A 257 22.84 1.65 -7.08
C GLU A 257 22.45 1.23 -8.50
N HIS A 258 21.66 2.05 -9.20
CA HIS A 258 21.27 1.79 -10.59
C HIS A 258 22.47 1.89 -11.54
N ASN A 259 23.26 2.96 -11.44
CA ASN A 259 24.45 3.16 -12.28
C ASN A 259 25.55 2.12 -12.03
N ASN A 260 25.61 1.54 -10.83
CA ASN A 260 26.59 0.51 -10.48
C ASN A 260 26.16 -0.91 -10.93
N ARG A 261 24.94 -1.09 -11.42
CA ARG A 261 24.49 -2.39 -11.92
C ARG A 261 24.98 -2.60 -13.33
N GLU A 262 25.41 -3.82 -13.62
CA GLU A 262 25.58 -4.22 -15.01
C GLU A 262 24.22 -4.06 -15.71
N PRO A 263 24.18 -3.40 -16.88
CA PRO A 263 22.96 -3.33 -17.65
C PRO A 263 22.51 -4.76 -17.93
N LEU A 264 21.29 -5.09 -17.49
CA LEU A 264 20.67 -6.36 -17.87
C LEU A 264 20.72 -6.41 -19.40
N SER A 265 21.25 -7.49 -19.98
CA SER A 265 21.21 -7.69 -21.42
C SER A 265 19.75 -7.51 -21.85
N VAL A 266 19.47 -6.46 -22.63
CA VAL A 266 18.09 -5.95 -22.79
C VAL A 266 17.29 -6.80 -23.77
N ALA A 267 17.94 -7.57 -24.63
CA ALA A 267 17.29 -8.51 -25.52
C ALA A 267 18.31 -9.53 -26.04
N ASP A 268 17.88 -10.78 -26.12
CA ASP A 268 18.48 -11.75 -27.05
C ASP A 268 17.81 -11.56 -28.42
N GLU A 269 18.36 -12.13 -29.49
CA GLU A 269 17.75 -12.10 -30.84
C GLU A 269 16.30 -12.64 -30.87
N ASN A 270 15.89 -13.30 -29.78
CA ASN A 270 14.60 -13.96 -29.56
C ASN A 270 13.48 -13.05 -28.98
N GLY A 271 13.71 -11.75 -28.80
CA GLY A 271 12.70 -10.79 -28.32
C GLY A 271 12.78 -10.42 -26.82
N PRO A 272 11.82 -9.65 -26.29
CA PRO A 272 11.85 -9.16 -24.91
C PRO A 272 11.75 -10.33 -23.92
N PHE A 273 12.54 -10.26 -22.84
CA PHE A 273 12.54 -11.31 -21.83
C PHE A 273 11.22 -11.32 -21.03
N PRO A 274 10.74 -12.52 -20.63
CA PRO A 274 9.55 -12.61 -19.79
C PRO A 274 9.81 -11.97 -18.42
N PRO A 275 8.81 -11.32 -17.79
CA PRO A 275 8.94 -10.68 -16.47
C PRO A 275 9.59 -11.57 -15.41
N ARG A 276 9.25 -12.86 -15.36
CA ARG A 276 9.85 -13.81 -14.41
C ARG A 276 11.37 -13.91 -14.55
N LYS A 277 11.89 -13.92 -15.77
CA LYS A 277 13.33 -13.99 -16.02
C LYS A 277 14.02 -12.70 -15.60
N LEU A 278 13.46 -11.56 -16.01
CA LEU A 278 13.98 -10.24 -15.62
C LEU A 278 14.07 -10.07 -14.11
N LEU A 279 13.02 -10.50 -13.39
CA LEU A 279 13.02 -10.50 -11.93
C LEU A 279 14.11 -11.40 -11.36
N ALA A 280 14.23 -12.65 -11.84
CA ALA A 280 15.22 -13.60 -11.35
C ALA A 280 16.65 -13.05 -11.51
N ASP A 281 16.95 -12.42 -12.65
CA ASP A 281 18.27 -11.81 -12.92
C ASP A 281 18.55 -10.65 -11.96
N VAL A 282 17.56 -9.78 -11.70
CA VAL A 282 17.70 -8.68 -10.73
C VAL A 282 17.87 -9.19 -9.29
N MET A 283 17.14 -10.23 -8.90
CA MET A 283 17.27 -10.83 -7.56
C MET A 283 18.63 -11.53 -7.40
N ALA A 284 19.13 -12.21 -8.44
CA ALA A 284 20.45 -12.83 -8.42
C ALA A 284 21.56 -11.77 -8.26
N GLU A 285 21.45 -10.65 -8.97
CA GLU A 285 22.37 -9.52 -8.82
C GLU A 285 22.33 -8.93 -7.41
N ASP A 286 21.14 -8.73 -6.85
CA ASP A 286 20.98 -8.30 -5.46
C ASP A 286 21.69 -9.21 -4.46
N HIS A 287 21.53 -10.52 -4.62
CA HIS A 287 22.20 -11.49 -3.76
C HIS A 287 23.73 -11.42 -3.90
N ARG A 288 24.23 -11.23 -5.12
CA ARG A 288 25.66 -11.04 -5.39
C ARG A 288 26.20 -9.76 -4.74
N GLN A 289 25.51 -8.63 -4.88
CA GLN A 289 25.87 -7.37 -4.24
C GLN A 289 25.93 -7.50 -2.71
N ARG A 290 24.95 -8.17 -2.09
CA ARG A 290 24.93 -8.41 -0.64
C ARG A 290 26.09 -9.29 -0.18
N ARG A 291 26.45 -10.34 -0.94
CA ARG A 291 27.61 -11.19 -0.63
C ARG A 291 28.91 -10.39 -0.68
N ASN A 292 29.12 -9.64 -1.77
CA ASN A 292 30.31 -8.80 -1.93
C ASN A 292 30.44 -7.75 -0.82
N TRP A 293 29.31 -7.15 -0.40
CA TRP A 293 29.27 -6.21 0.72
C TRP A 293 29.70 -6.86 2.03
N ASN A 294 29.20 -8.06 2.32
CA ASN A 294 29.55 -8.80 3.53
C ASN A 294 31.04 -9.20 3.54
N GLU A 295 31.59 -9.62 2.40
CA GLU A 295 33.02 -9.94 2.26
C GLU A 295 33.91 -8.71 2.46
N THR A 296 33.56 -7.57 1.86
CA THR A 296 34.30 -6.30 2.01
C THR A 296 34.24 -5.79 3.46
N SER A 297 33.09 -5.94 4.11
CA SER A 297 32.91 -5.57 5.52
C SER A 297 33.74 -6.45 6.47
N GLN A 298 33.97 -7.72 6.12
CA GLN A 298 34.83 -8.63 6.89
C GLN A 298 36.32 -8.32 6.70
N GLN A 299 36.75 -7.95 5.48
CA GLN A 299 38.16 -7.66 5.19
C GLN A 299 38.65 -6.35 5.81
N THR A 300 37.78 -5.36 5.97
CA THR A 300 38.17 -4.03 6.47
C THR A 300 38.37 -3.95 7.98
N ASN A 301 38.09 -5.01 8.75
CA ASN A 301 38.27 -4.97 10.21
C ASN A 301 38.78 -6.28 10.89
N PRO A 302 39.91 -6.89 10.48
CA PRO A 302 40.37 -8.15 11.06
C PRO A 302 41.02 -8.00 12.44
N GLN A 303 41.41 -6.78 12.86
CA GLN A 303 42.28 -6.56 14.04
C GLN A 303 41.56 -6.17 15.34
N THR A 304 40.24 -5.95 15.35
CA THR A 304 39.50 -5.55 16.56
C THR A 304 38.67 -6.65 17.22
N SER A 305 38.52 -7.83 16.59
CA SER A 305 37.56 -8.85 17.02
C SER A 305 37.95 -9.69 18.25
N THR A 306 39.19 -9.65 18.73
CA THR A 306 39.65 -10.63 19.75
C THR A 306 39.48 -10.21 21.21
N ARG A 307 38.95 -9.02 21.54
CA ARG A 307 38.96 -8.56 22.96
C ARG A 307 37.71 -7.92 23.56
N GLN A 308 36.57 -7.82 22.86
CA GLN A 308 35.38 -7.14 23.40
C GLN A 308 34.04 -7.84 23.12
N GLN A 309 33.97 -9.17 23.25
CA GLN A 309 32.74 -9.93 22.98
C GLN A 309 31.70 -9.92 24.14
N GLN A 310 31.74 -8.94 25.06
CA GLN A 310 30.86 -8.96 26.24
C GLN A 310 30.09 -7.68 26.57
N GLN A 311 30.13 -6.59 25.80
CA GLN A 311 29.37 -5.39 26.18
C GLN A 311 28.59 -4.72 25.04
N HIS A 312 27.27 -4.79 25.21
CA HIS A 312 26.17 -3.92 24.74
C HIS A 312 25.50 -4.11 23.36
N PRO A 313 24.15 -4.23 23.32
CA PRO A 313 23.31 -4.21 22.10
C PRO A 313 23.35 -2.92 21.24
N ARG A 314 24.22 -1.94 21.57
CA ARG A 314 24.31 -0.68 20.84
C ARG A 314 25.01 -0.81 19.49
N HIS A 315 25.85 -1.83 19.31
CA HIS A 315 26.66 -1.97 18.09
C HIS A 315 25.86 -2.44 16.87
N ASP A 316 24.76 -3.18 17.05
CA ASP A 316 24.01 -3.76 15.94
C ASP A 316 23.27 -2.71 15.10
N TRP A 317 22.76 -1.63 15.69
CA TRP A 317 22.03 -0.60 14.94
C TRP A 317 22.93 0.29 14.08
N ASP A 318 24.12 0.63 14.56
CA ASP A 318 25.10 1.35 13.73
C ASP A 318 25.54 0.48 12.55
N ILE A 319 25.59 -0.85 12.73
CA ILE A 319 25.84 -1.80 11.64
C ILE A 319 24.65 -1.84 10.67
N LEU A 320 23.40 -1.82 11.15
CA LEU A 320 22.19 -1.77 10.32
C LEU A 320 22.08 -0.44 9.52
N GLN A 321 22.41 0.70 10.12
CA GLN A 321 22.46 1.97 9.40
C GLN A 321 23.60 2.02 8.38
N LYS A 322 24.81 1.60 8.77
CA LYS A 322 25.98 1.60 7.87
C LYS A 322 25.88 0.56 6.75
N SER A 323 25.10 -0.50 6.94
CA SER A 323 24.82 -1.50 5.89
C SER A 323 23.75 -1.05 4.89
N GLY A 324 23.24 0.18 4.99
CA GLY A 324 22.24 0.70 4.07
C GLY A 324 20.86 0.04 4.22
N LEU A 325 20.57 -0.61 5.34
CA LEU A 325 19.29 -1.31 5.53
C LEU A 325 18.10 -0.36 5.68
N VAL A 326 18.31 0.89 6.11
CA VAL A 326 17.20 1.87 6.17
C VAL A 326 16.84 2.29 4.75
N PHE A 327 15.58 2.07 4.39
CA PHE A 327 15.03 2.48 3.10
C PHE A 327 14.89 4.01 3.05
N ASP A 328 15.47 4.64 2.03
CA ASP A 328 15.37 6.08 1.81
C ASP A 328 14.47 6.36 0.60
N ALA A 329 13.19 6.68 0.88
CA ALA A 329 12.21 6.98 -0.16
C ALA A 329 12.56 8.22 -0.99
N SER A 330 13.36 9.15 -0.45
CA SER A 330 13.75 10.36 -1.18
C SER A 330 14.78 10.09 -2.28
N LYS A 331 15.48 8.96 -2.19
CA LYS A 331 16.55 8.58 -3.13
C LYS A 331 16.10 7.59 -4.19
N GLN A 332 14.81 7.24 -4.29
CA GLN A 332 14.32 6.29 -5.28
C GLN A 332 14.47 6.83 -6.71
N LEU A 333 14.77 5.93 -7.64
CA LEU A 333 14.89 6.24 -9.06
C LEU A 333 13.53 6.64 -9.65
N TYR A 334 12.48 5.86 -9.36
CA TYR A 334 11.12 6.09 -9.86
C TYR A 334 10.08 5.96 -8.72
N PRO A 335 10.02 6.92 -7.79
CA PRO A 335 9.21 6.81 -6.57
C PRO A 335 7.71 6.58 -6.85
N GLU A 336 7.15 7.22 -7.87
CA GLU A 336 5.76 7.03 -8.26
C GLU A 336 5.50 5.62 -8.81
N THR A 337 6.36 5.07 -9.67
CA THR A 337 6.22 3.69 -10.15
C THR A 337 6.28 2.71 -8.98
N ALA A 338 7.24 2.87 -8.06
CA ALA A 338 7.36 2.01 -6.88
C ALA A 338 6.08 2.05 -6.02
N ARG A 339 5.55 3.25 -5.76
CA ARG A 339 4.31 3.46 -5.03
C ARG A 339 3.13 2.74 -5.69
N TRP A 340 2.95 2.89 -7.00
CA TRP A 340 1.81 2.28 -7.71
C TRP A 340 1.97 0.76 -7.85
N CYS A 341 3.18 0.24 -8.05
CA CYS A 341 3.43 -1.20 -8.02
C CYS A 341 3.02 -1.80 -6.67
N LEU A 342 3.37 -1.15 -5.56
CA LEU A 342 2.95 -1.59 -4.23
C LEU A 342 1.44 -1.48 -4.01
N CYS A 343 0.78 -0.46 -4.54
CA CYS A 343 -0.67 -0.37 -4.50
C CYS A 343 -1.33 -1.54 -5.26
N ALA A 344 -0.78 -1.97 -6.39
CA ALA A 344 -1.26 -3.13 -7.13
C ALA A 344 -1.04 -4.44 -6.35
N LEU A 345 0.17 -4.65 -5.82
CA LEU A 345 0.48 -5.81 -4.96
C LEU A 345 -0.40 -5.86 -3.70
N LYS A 346 -0.66 -4.71 -3.07
CA LYS A 346 -1.63 -4.57 -1.97
C LYS A 346 -3.02 -5.01 -2.38
N ASN A 347 -3.48 -4.64 -3.58
CA ASN A 347 -4.79 -5.05 -4.08
C ASN A 347 -4.85 -6.56 -4.33
N LEU A 348 -3.82 -7.13 -4.97
CA LEU A 348 -3.73 -8.57 -5.25
C LEU A 348 -3.72 -9.41 -3.98
N THR A 349 -3.05 -8.94 -2.92
CA THR A 349 -2.94 -9.67 -1.64
C THR A 349 -4.16 -9.54 -0.74
N ARG A 350 -5.19 -8.75 -1.10
CA ARG A 350 -6.39 -8.62 -0.28
C ARG A 350 -6.95 -9.99 0.09
N PRO A 351 -7.30 -10.23 1.38
CA PRO A 351 -7.72 -11.54 1.84
C PRO A 351 -8.83 -12.10 0.96
N SER A 352 -8.52 -13.21 0.30
CA SER A 352 -9.48 -14.02 -0.45
C SER A 352 -9.50 -15.43 0.17
N ARG A 353 -10.35 -16.32 -0.36
CA ARG A 353 -10.32 -17.73 0.06
C ARG A 353 -9.06 -18.45 -0.40
N ASP A 354 -8.37 -17.91 -1.40
CA ASP A 354 -7.23 -18.54 -2.04
C ASP A 354 -5.92 -17.87 -1.62
N ALA A 355 -4.87 -18.67 -1.47
CA ALA A 355 -3.55 -18.23 -1.08
C ALA A 355 -2.65 -17.89 -2.30
N LEU A 356 -3.17 -17.96 -3.54
CA LEU A 356 -2.38 -17.77 -4.76
C LEU A 356 -1.54 -16.50 -4.75
N SER A 357 -2.12 -15.34 -4.44
CA SER A 357 -1.37 -14.07 -4.43
C SER A 357 -0.24 -14.08 -3.40
N ALA A 358 -0.46 -14.70 -2.24
CA ALA A 358 0.55 -14.79 -1.20
C ALA A 358 1.68 -15.75 -1.61
N HIS A 359 1.36 -16.89 -2.22
CA HIS A 359 2.35 -17.81 -2.77
C HIS A 359 3.17 -17.16 -3.87
N ALA A 360 2.52 -16.57 -4.88
CA ALA A 360 3.20 -15.86 -5.96
C ALA A 360 4.16 -14.79 -5.41
N LEU A 361 3.75 -14.02 -4.39
CA LEU A 361 4.58 -12.97 -3.80
C LEU A 361 5.76 -13.52 -2.95
N MET A 362 5.62 -14.69 -2.35
CA MET A 362 6.74 -15.38 -1.69
C MET A 362 7.73 -15.90 -2.74
N ASP A 363 7.23 -16.49 -3.83
CA ASP A 363 8.04 -17.05 -4.90
C ASP A 363 8.87 -15.99 -5.65
N THR A 364 8.43 -14.72 -5.66
CA THR A 364 9.21 -13.61 -6.25
C THR A 364 10.40 -13.18 -5.40
N GLY A 365 10.47 -13.55 -4.12
CA GLY A 365 11.51 -13.08 -3.20
C GLY A 365 11.45 -11.57 -2.90
N ILE A 366 10.33 -10.90 -3.16
CA ILE A 366 10.21 -9.43 -2.97
C ILE A 366 9.92 -9.02 -1.52
N VAL A 367 9.45 -9.95 -0.69
CA VAL A 367 9.07 -9.71 0.73
C VAL A 367 10.17 -9.02 1.55
N PRO A 368 11.47 -9.38 1.45
CA PRO A 368 12.53 -8.67 2.16
C PRO A 368 12.61 -7.19 1.80
N LEU A 369 12.31 -6.81 0.55
CA LEU A 369 12.24 -5.40 0.14
C LEU A 369 11.03 -4.71 0.79
N LEU A 370 9.86 -5.38 0.86
CA LEU A 370 8.67 -4.83 1.53
C LEU A 370 8.95 -4.54 3.01
N LEU A 371 9.64 -5.47 3.67
CA LEU A 371 10.06 -5.33 5.07
C LEU A 371 11.09 -4.21 5.25
N ARG A 372 12.06 -4.09 4.34
CA ARG A 372 13.01 -2.97 4.30
C ARG A 372 12.30 -1.63 4.17
N ILE A 373 11.30 -1.52 3.29
CA ILE A 373 10.51 -0.31 3.08
C ILE A 373 9.82 0.13 4.39
N ILE A 374 9.20 -0.79 5.13
CA ILE A 374 8.48 -0.44 6.37
C ILE A 374 9.38 -0.38 7.61
N THR A 375 10.69 -0.63 7.48
CA THR A 375 11.60 -0.58 8.61
C THR A 375 11.76 0.86 9.09
N VAL A 376 11.29 1.12 10.31
CA VAL A 376 11.35 2.45 10.92
C VAL A 376 12.76 2.75 11.43
N GLY A 377 13.16 4.02 11.33
CA GLY A 377 14.41 4.49 11.93
C GLY A 377 14.31 4.43 13.45
N GLY A 378 14.94 3.43 14.07
CA GLY A 378 14.84 3.17 15.50
C GLY A 378 15.76 4.05 16.36
N TYR A 379 15.16 4.86 17.22
CA TYR A 379 15.78 5.35 18.46
C TYR A 379 15.77 4.20 19.49
N ILE A 380 16.95 3.76 19.96
CA ILE A 380 17.07 2.70 20.96
C ILE A 380 16.60 3.23 22.33
N PRO A 381 15.47 2.73 22.88
CA PRO A 381 15.01 3.13 24.21
C PRO A 381 16.04 2.67 25.25
N GLY A 382 16.69 3.60 25.94
CA GLY A 382 17.72 3.30 26.95
C GLY A 382 19.07 3.97 26.71
N THR A 383 19.22 4.70 25.60
CA THR A 383 20.38 5.57 25.38
C THR A 383 20.07 7.03 25.70
N GLN A 384 19.38 7.30 26.81
CA GLN A 384 19.57 8.58 27.46
C GLN A 384 21.02 8.58 27.95
N GLN A 385 21.91 9.23 27.19
CA GLN A 385 23.17 9.69 27.75
C GLN A 385 22.78 10.54 28.95
N HIS A 386 22.93 9.99 30.15
CA HIS A 386 23.24 10.81 31.30
C HIS A 386 24.57 11.48 30.96
N HIS A 387 24.51 12.61 30.24
CA HIS A 387 25.54 13.62 30.35
C HIS A 387 25.47 14.10 31.80
N SER A 388 26.15 13.36 32.67
CA SER A 388 26.57 13.86 33.95
C SER A 388 27.41 15.10 33.65
N SER A 389 26.78 16.27 33.73
CA SER A 389 27.48 17.55 33.82
C SER A 389 28.44 17.48 34.99
N THR A 390 29.68 17.11 34.73
CA THR A 390 30.80 17.41 35.62
C THR A 390 30.89 18.92 35.67
N ARG A 391 30.34 19.51 36.74
CA ARG A 391 30.55 20.92 37.08
C ARG A 391 32.05 21.16 37.23
N HIS A 392 32.68 21.73 36.22
CA HIS A 392 33.92 22.47 36.41
C HIS A 392 33.55 23.86 36.89
N SER A 393 33.75 24.07 38.20
CA SER A 393 33.81 25.38 38.83
C SER A 393 35.03 26.12 38.31
N GLY A 394 34.82 27.07 37.40
CA GLY A 394 35.80 28.08 36.99
C GLY A 394 35.16 29.46 37.10
N ASN A 395 35.72 30.29 37.96
CA ASN A 395 35.24 31.63 38.31
C ASN A 395 35.29 32.64 37.14
N PRO A 396 34.54 33.75 37.23
CA PRO A 396 34.31 34.70 36.14
C PRO A 396 35.22 35.93 36.22
N ILE A 397 35.68 36.45 35.07
CA ILE A 397 36.17 37.84 34.95
C ILE A 397 35.76 38.44 33.59
N SER A 398 34.90 39.45 33.70
CA SER A 398 34.82 40.72 32.96
C SER A 398 35.25 40.81 31.49
N SER A 399 34.32 41.26 30.62
CA SER A 399 34.31 42.65 30.11
C SER A 399 33.33 42.79 28.95
N LEU A 400 32.21 43.51 29.13
CA LEU A 400 31.52 44.15 28.01
C LEU A 400 31.03 45.53 28.44
N ALA A 401 31.53 46.51 27.70
CA ALA A 401 31.30 47.92 27.87
C ALA A 401 29.93 48.34 27.29
N LEU A 402 29.46 49.44 27.87
CA LEU A 402 28.25 50.20 27.63
C LEU A 402 27.99 50.53 26.14
N SER A 403 26.75 50.26 25.68
CA SER A 403 25.74 51.20 25.15
C SER A 403 26.21 52.56 24.58
N PRO A 404 25.52 53.16 23.56
CA PRO A 404 24.07 53.35 23.64
C PRO A 404 23.22 53.35 22.36
N ASN A 405 21.92 53.16 22.64
CA ASN A 405 20.71 53.53 21.90
C ASN A 405 20.84 54.71 20.93
N TYR A 406 20.12 54.65 19.81
CA TYR A 406 19.16 55.70 19.45
C TYR A 406 17.98 55.13 18.64
N SER A 407 16.83 55.71 18.94
CA SER A 407 15.48 55.38 18.53
C SER A 407 15.10 55.97 17.16
N THR A 408 13.87 55.62 16.74
CA THR A 408 12.94 56.35 15.86
C THR A 408 13.09 56.22 14.34
N GLY A 409 12.07 55.61 13.74
CA GLY A 409 11.04 56.43 13.09
C GLY A 409 10.97 56.40 11.56
N SER A 410 9.74 56.17 11.10
CA SER A 410 9.11 56.75 9.90
C SER A 410 9.11 55.97 8.57
N ASN A 411 7.87 55.70 8.14
CA ASN A 411 7.38 55.55 6.78
C ASN A 411 8.02 56.52 5.78
N SER A 412 8.36 56.03 4.58
CA SER A 412 7.99 56.66 3.31
C SER A 412 8.42 55.80 2.11
N LYS A 413 7.46 55.42 1.26
CA LYS A 413 7.62 55.42 -0.21
C LYS A 413 7.86 56.88 -0.64
N PRO A 414 8.56 57.23 -1.74
CA PRO A 414 8.42 56.58 -3.05
C PRO A 414 9.71 56.60 -3.95
N SER A 415 9.50 56.28 -5.22
CA SER A 415 10.25 56.67 -6.43
C SER A 415 11.57 55.96 -6.77
N ASP A 416 11.50 55.26 -7.91
CA ASP A 416 12.59 55.05 -8.87
C ASP A 416 13.28 56.38 -9.20
N PRO A 417 14.60 56.35 -9.49
CA PRO A 417 14.97 56.35 -10.90
C PRO A 417 16.16 55.44 -11.25
N SER A 418 16.06 54.92 -12.48
CA SER A 418 17.12 54.40 -13.34
C SER A 418 18.56 54.88 -13.07
N SER A 419 19.50 53.95 -12.92
CA SER A 419 20.80 54.05 -13.61
C SER A 419 21.54 52.70 -13.69
N THR A 420 21.84 52.33 -14.94
CA THR A 420 23.10 51.78 -15.43
C THR A 420 23.84 50.70 -14.61
N GLY A 421 23.78 49.47 -15.13
CA GLY A 421 24.95 48.72 -15.58
C GLY A 421 26.06 48.43 -14.56
N ALA A 422 26.01 47.24 -13.96
CA ALA A 422 27.22 46.52 -13.55
C ALA A 422 26.91 45.02 -13.40
N LYS A 423 27.72 44.17 -14.05
CA LYS A 423 27.82 42.73 -13.76
C LYS A 423 28.24 42.55 -12.29
N PRO A 424 27.58 41.71 -11.48
CA PRO A 424 28.17 41.20 -10.27
C PRO A 424 28.76 39.81 -10.52
N THR A 425 30.08 39.78 -10.50
CA THR A 425 30.90 38.62 -10.18
C THR A 425 30.34 37.94 -8.94
N ALA A 426 29.97 36.66 -9.03
CA ALA A 426 29.51 35.87 -7.89
C ALA A 426 30.67 35.73 -6.89
N LEU A 427 30.55 36.44 -5.77
CA LEU A 427 31.37 36.28 -4.59
C LEU A 427 30.92 34.97 -3.91
N VAL A 428 31.78 33.95 -3.95
CA VAL A 428 31.60 32.70 -3.20
C VAL A 428 31.75 33.04 -1.72
N THR A 429 30.63 33.28 -1.04
CA THR A 429 30.57 33.29 0.41
C THR A 429 30.51 31.84 0.88
N THR A 430 31.62 31.34 1.39
CA THR A 430 31.70 30.08 2.15
C THR A 430 30.88 30.24 3.43
N GLY A 431 29.59 29.93 3.33
CA GLY A 431 28.70 29.76 4.49
C GLY A 431 29.03 28.47 5.20
N LEU A 432 29.25 28.58 6.50
CA LEU A 432 29.40 27.47 7.43
C LEU A 432 28.22 26.51 7.28
N LEU A 433 28.55 25.22 7.17
CA LEU A 433 27.64 24.09 7.11
C LEU A 433 26.81 24.06 8.40
N ASP A 434 25.57 24.55 8.33
CA ASP A 434 24.52 24.03 9.20
C ASP A 434 24.38 22.55 8.81
N ASP A 435 24.95 21.66 9.62
CA ASP A 435 24.72 20.23 9.54
C ASP A 435 23.21 19.99 9.69
N GLU A 436 22.49 19.99 8.56
CA GLU A 436 21.10 19.57 8.48
C GLU A 436 21.02 18.17 9.05
N ILE A 437 20.52 18.07 10.29
CA ILE A 437 20.16 16.81 10.93
C ILE A 437 19.35 16.03 9.90
N PRO A 438 19.77 14.80 9.50
CA PRO A 438 19.15 14.06 8.40
C PRO A 438 17.63 14.02 8.56
N SER A 439 16.94 14.84 7.77
CA SER A 439 15.61 15.36 8.09
C SER A 439 14.46 14.40 7.81
N ALA A 440 14.72 13.11 7.57
CA ALA A 440 13.66 12.15 7.29
C ALA A 440 14.02 10.73 7.75
N MET A 441 14.06 10.49 9.06
CA MET A 441 13.93 9.12 9.54
C MET A 441 12.55 8.57 9.12
N ASN A 442 12.52 7.35 8.60
CA ASN A 442 11.29 6.65 8.24
C ASN A 442 10.36 6.54 9.47
N SER A 443 9.30 7.35 9.50
CA SER A 443 8.42 7.55 10.65
C SER A 443 6.98 7.17 10.31
N PRO A 444 6.32 6.26 11.08
CA PRO A 444 4.93 5.88 10.85
C PRO A 444 3.93 7.03 10.85
N ALA A 445 4.26 8.15 11.51
CA ALA A 445 3.42 9.34 11.53
C ALA A 445 3.31 10.04 10.16
N SER A 446 4.29 9.87 9.27
CA SER A 446 4.32 10.48 7.94
C SER A 446 3.86 9.52 6.82
N TRP A 447 3.41 8.31 7.17
CA TRP A 447 2.99 7.31 6.18
C TRP A 447 1.55 7.54 5.76
N ASP A 448 1.29 8.50 4.89
CA ASP A 448 -0.05 8.79 4.39
C ASP A 448 -0.74 7.57 3.76
N SER A 449 -2.07 7.59 3.69
CA SER A 449 -2.84 6.53 3.01
C SER A 449 -2.39 6.39 1.55
N ASN A 450 -2.15 5.16 1.11
CA ASN A 450 -1.56 4.86 -0.20
C ASN A 450 -0.15 5.43 -0.43
N SER A 451 0.55 5.87 0.61
CA SER A 451 2.00 6.01 0.53
C SER A 451 2.62 4.63 0.29
N MET A 452 3.85 4.61 -0.19
CA MET A 452 4.60 3.39 -0.42
C MET A 452 4.74 2.54 0.86
N HIS A 453 5.04 3.18 1.99
CA HIS A 453 5.14 2.55 3.31
C HIS A 453 3.82 1.95 3.77
N ASP A 454 2.73 2.71 3.66
CA ASP A 454 1.38 2.25 3.99
C ASP A 454 0.98 1.03 3.14
N ALA A 455 1.26 1.07 1.82
CA ALA A 455 0.96 -0.02 0.92
C ALA A 455 1.79 -1.29 1.21
N ALA A 456 3.08 -1.13 1.53
CA ALA A 456 3.95 -2.24 1.93
C ALA A 456 3.49 -2.86 3.26
N LEU A 457 3.21 -2.04 4.29
CA LEU A 457 2.71 -2.55 5.58
C LEU A 457 1.38 -3.29 5.41
N PHE A 458 0.50 -2.76 4.57
CA PHE A 458 -0.78 -3.41 4.29
C PHE A 458 -0.61 -4.74 3.54
N THR A 459 0.35 -4.82 2.61
CA THR A 459 0.69 -6.06 1.91
C THR A 459 1.18 -7.12 2.90
N ILE A 460 2.07 -6.76 3.84
CA ILE A 460 2.54 -7.65 4.90
C ILE A 460 1.40 -8.07 5.83
N LEU A 461 0.54 -7.13 6.23
CA LEU A 461 -0.66 -7.44 7.02
C LEU A 461 -1.55 -8.46 6.29
N ASN A 462 -1.84 -8.23 5.01
CA ASN A 462 -2.64 -9.15 4.20
C ASN A 462 -2.03 -10.55 4.13
N MET A 463 -0.71 -10.64 3.87
CA MET A 463 0.01 -11.92 3.88
C MET A 463 -0.07 -12.61 5.24
N SER A 464 0.03 -11.87 6.34
CA SER A 464 -0.03 -12.44 7.70
C SER A 464 -1.39 -13.11 7.99
N VAL A 465 -2.47 -12.65 7.36
CA VAL A 465 -3.79 -13.29 7.46
C VAL A 465 -3.75 -14.72 6.91
N ILE A 466 -2.97 -14.96 5.84
CA ILE A 466 -2.87 -16.24 5.13
C ILE A 466 -1.97 -17.22 5.90
N PRO A 467 -2.49 -18.35 6.41
CA PRO A 467 -1.72 -19.28 7.23
C PRO A 467 -0.42 -19.77 6.56
N ALA A 468 -0.46 -20.05 5.25
CA ALA A 468 0.69 -20.53 4.49
C ALA A 468 1.86 -19.54 4.42
N ALA A 469 1.60 -18.23 4.52
CA ALA A 469 2.63 -17.20 4.44
C ALA A 469 3.25 -16.84 5.81
N ARG A 470 2.63 -17.24 6.93
CA ARG A 470 3.08 -16.83 8.27
C ARG A 470 4.47 -17.36 8.62
N GLN A 471 4.78 -18.59 8.22
CA GLN A 471 6.10 -19.17 8.47
C GLN A 471 7.18 -18.41 7.72
N TYR A 472 6.98 -18.19 6.42
CA TYR A 472 7.87 -17.41 5.59
C TYR A 472 8.11 -16.00 6.14
N LEU A 473 7.04 -15.29 6.53
CA LEU A 473 7.16 -13.96 7.13
C LEU A 473 7.99 -13.95 8.44
N ARG A 474 7.90 -15.00 9.25
CA ARG A 474 8.72 -15.13 10.46
C ARG A 474 10.19 -15.40 10.13
N GLU A 475 10.46 -16.22 9.12
CA GLU A 475 11.82 -16.51 8.64
C GLU A 475 12.50 -15.24 8.09
N GLU A 476 11.73 -14.35 7.47
CA GLU A 476 12.18 -13.03 6.98
C GLU A 476 12.19 -11.92 8.06
N ASP A 477 12.15 -12.28 9.34
CA ASP A 477 12.24 -11.35 10.48
C ASP A 477 11.10 -10.29 10.55
N ALA A 478 9.94 -10.57 9.94
CA ALA A 478 8.82 -9.63 9.97
C ALA A 478 8.34 -9.32 11.39
N VAL A 479 8.46 -10.28 12.33
CA VAL A 479 8.07 -10.08 13.73
C VAL A 479 8.88 -8.95 14.36
N HIS A 480 10.19 -8.93 14.20
CA HIS A 480 11.03 -7.88 14.76
C HIS A 480 10.67 -6.50 14.17
N ILE A 481 10.60 -6.41 12.84
CA ILE A 481 10.31 -5.16 12.13
C ILE A 481 8.93 -4.60 12.50
N LEU A 482 7.90 -5.45 12.53
CA LEU A 482 6.56 -5.05 12.95
C LEU A 482 6.52 -4.64 14.43
N SER A 483 7.34 -5.24 15.29
CA SER A 483 7.46 -4.82 16.69
C SER A 483 7.96 -3.39 16.80
N LEU A 484 8.95 -3.01 15.99
CA LEU A 484 9.49 -1.64 15.96
C LEU A 484 8.42 -0.60 15.55
N ILE A 485 7.54 -0.94 14.61
CA ILE A 485 6.42 -0.08 14.19
C ILE A 485 5.35 -0.02 15.29
N ALA A 486 5.02 -1.16 15.88
CA ALA A 486 4.05 -1.28 16.96
C ALA A 486 4.46 -0.48 18.19
N ASP A 487 5.75 -0.43 18.52
CA ASP A 487 6.29 0.27 19.69
C ASP A 487 6.83 1.67 19.38
N TYR A 488 6.69 2.13 18.14
CA TYR A 488 7.20 3.42 17.70
C TYR A 488 6.62 4.56 18.55
N ARG A 489 7.51 5.34 19.16
CA ARG A 489 7.18 6.58 19.89
C ARG A 489 7.97 7.72 19.27
N LYS A 490 7.27 8.71 18.71
CA LYS A 490 7.91 9.94 18.21
C LYS A 490 8.73 10.54 19.36
N PRO A 491 10.05 10.78 19.18
CA PRO A 491 10.85 11.46 20.19
C PRO A 491 10.16 12.78 20.53
N ARG A 492 9.83 13.00 21.80
CA ARG A 492 9.35 14.31 22.23
C ARG A 492 10.48 15.28 21.93
N SER A 493 10.25 16.21 21.01
CA SER A 493 11.20 17.29 20.72
C SER A 493 11.51 17.99 22.04
N SER A 494 12.68 17.70 22.60
CA SER A 494 13.14 18.19 23.90
C SER A 494 13.45 19.68 23.90
N SER A 495 13.06 20.40 22.84
CA SER A 495 13.23 21.84 22.64
C SER A 495 12.45 22.70 23.63
N GLY A 496 11.56 22.12 24.43
CA GLY A 496 11.02 22.75 25.63
C GLY A 496 11.94 22.56 26.83
N SER A 497 13.19 23.05 26.76
CA SER A 497 13.98 23.27 27.96
C SER A 497 13.19 24.23 28.84
N ILE A 498 12.53 23.68 29.87
CA ILE A 498 11.89 24.45 30.93
C ILE A 498 13.02 25.21 31.64
N ILE A 499 13.36 26.39 31.13
CA ILE A 499 14.05 27.39 31.92
C ILE A 499 13.04 27.76 33.01
N ALA A 500 13.23 27.15 34.18
CA ALA A 500 12.42 27.39 35.36
C ALA A 500 12.44 28.89 35.66
N GLY A 501 11.36 29.60 35.35
CA GLY A 501 11.20 31.00 35.76
C GLY A 501 10.45 31.93 34.81
N VAL A 502 10.15 31.55 33.56
CA VAL A 502 9.38 32.43 32.67
C VAL A 502 7.94 31.93 32.56
N PRO A 503 6.93 32.70 33.02
CA PRO A 503 5.53 32.36 32.79
C PRO A 503 5.26 32.37 31.29
N SER A 504 5.04 31.18 30.75
CA SER A 504 4.71 30.94 29.35
C SER A 504 3.42 31.68 28.99
N THR A 505 3.54 32.61 28.05
CA THR A 505 2.41 33.23 27.34
C THR A 505 1.50 32.14 26.78
N PRO A 506 0.16 32.32 26.84
CA PRO A 506 -0.79 31.34 26.32
C PRO A 506 -0.51 31.13 24.82
N MET A 507 0.03 29.96 24.48
CA MET A 507 0.24 29.55 23.09
C MET A 507 -1.14 29.42 22.43
N HIS A 508 -1.29 30.10 21.29
CA HIS A 508 -2.47 29.99 20.44
C HIS A 508 -2.61 28.58 19.84
N ASP A 509 -3.81 28.01 19.93
CA ASP A 509 -4.28 26.65 19.59
C ASP A 509 -4.13 26.17 18.12
N ASN A 510 -3.06 26.50 17.39
CA ASN A 510 -2.85 25.95 16.04
C ASN A 510 -2.30 24.50 16.03
N ASP A 511 -2.61 23.70 17.05
CA ASP A 511 -2.09 22.35 17.30
C ASP A 511 -2.84 21.23 16.55
N THR A 512 -3.53 21.55 15.46
CA THR A 512 -4.35 20.58 14.69
C THR A 512 -3.49 19.57 13.93
N THR A 513 -2.31 19.96 13.47
CA THR A 513 -1.38 19.10 12.72
C THR A 513 -0.87 17.93 13.57
N THR A 514 -0.59 18.16 14.86
CA THR A 514 -0.03 17.14 15.75
C THR A 514 -1.02 16.03 16.06
N HIS A 515 -2.31 16.36 16.16
CA HIS A 515 -3.36 15.37 16.40
C HIS A 515 -3.62 14.47 15.18
N SER A 516 -3.52 15.03 13.96
CA SER A 516 -3.62 14.26 12.72
C SER A 516 -2.46 13.26 12.57
N GLU A 517 -1.23 13.72 12.80
CA GLU A 517 -0.03 12.87 12.78
C GLU A 517 -0.10 11.76 13.83
N LEU A 518 -0.56 12.08 15.05
CA LEU A 518 -0.71 11.09 16.11
C LEU A 518 -1.71 10.01 15.71
N LYS A 519 -2.87 10.38 15.16
CA LYS A 519 -3.86 9.41 14.66
C LYS A 519 -3.30 8.54 13.54
N GLN A 520 -2.54 9.14 12.61
CA GLN A 520 -1.88 8.40 11.55
C GLN A 520 -0.91 7.37 12.12
N GLN A 521 -0.03 7.79 13.04
CA GLN A 521 0.91 6.92 13.73
C GLN A 521 0.19 5.76 14.44
N GLN A 522 -0.85 6.06 15.24
CA GLN A 522 -1.60 5.04 15.97
C GLN A 522 -2.27 4.02 15.03
N LEU A 523 -2.74 4.45 13.86
CA LEU A 523 -3.30 3.53 12.87
C LEU A 523 -2.22 2.61 12.29
N GLN A 524 -1.02 3.11 12.00
CA GLN A 524 0.09 2.29 11.50
C GLN A 524 0.58 1.30 12.56
N SER A 525 0.69 1.74 13.83
CA SER A 525 0.98 0.84 14.96
C SER A 525 -0.10 -0.23 15.13
N LEU A 526 -1.39 0.13 14.98
CA LEU A 526 -2.48 -0.83 15.01
C LEU A 526 -2.37 -1.87 13.89
N LYS A 527 -2.09 -1.48 12.64
CA LYS A 527 -1.89 -2.41 11.52
C LYS A 527 -0.74 -3.38 11.81
N ALA A 528 0.38 -2.87 12.33
CA ALA A 528 1.51 -3.71 12.72
C ALA A 528 1.13 -4.70 13.84
N ARG A 529 0.40 -4.24 14.87
CA ARG A 529 -0.10 -5.11 15.96
C ARG A 529 -1.09 -6.16 15.47
N MET A 530 -1.95 -5.82 14.52
CA MET A 530 -2.81 -6.80 13.86
C MET A 530 -1.99 -7.86 13.13
N ALA A 531 -0.97 -7.47 12.36
CA ALA A 531 -0.07 -8.40 11.68
C ALA A 531 0.64 -9.33 12.68
N LEU A 532 1.18 -8.77 13.76
CA LEU A 532 1.79 -9.51 14.86
C LEU A 532 0.81 -10.48 15.54
N ALA A 533 -0.45 -10.08 15.71
CA ALA A 533 -1.49 -10.95 16.26
C ALA A 533 -1.72 -12.19 15.37
N TYR A 534 -1.60 -12.06 14.04
CA TYR A 534 -1.61 -13.23 13.16
C TYR A 534 -0.31 -14.03 13.22
N LEU A 535 0.85 -13.38 13.25
CA LEU A 535 2.14 -14.08 13.19
C LEU A 535 2.48 -14.82 14.49
N VAL A 536 2.20 -14.21 15.63
CA VAL A 536 2.57 -14.72 16.96
C VAL A 536 1.36 -15.27 17.70
N GLY A 537 0.24 -14.55 17.66
CA GLY A 537 -0.99 -14.93 18.34
C GLY A 537 -1.70 -16.14 17.73
N SER A 538 -1.30 -16.61 16.54
CA SER A 538 -1.93 -17.79 15.92
C SER A 538 -1.29 -19.13 16.25
N GLU A 539 -0.07 -19.16 16.79
CA GLU A 539 0.72 -20.39 16.98
C GLU A 539 0.26 -21.25 18.18
N GLY A 540 -0.81 -20.81 18.84
CA GLY A 540 -1.31 -21.32 20.10
C GLY A 540 -2.60 -22.10 20.03
N HIS A 541 -2.81 -23.01 20.99
CA HIS A 541 -4.17 -23.50 21.24
C HIS A 541 -5.00 -22.30 21.74
N TYR A 542 -5.96 -21.86 20.92
CA TYR A 542 -6.74 -20.65 21.16
C TYR A 542 -5.93 -19.33 21.18
N GLY A 543 -4.76 -19.34 20.57
CA GLY A 543 -3.88 -18.18 20.46
C GLY A 543 -2.99 -17.91 21.68
N GLN A 544 -2.91 -18.85 22.62
CA GLN A 544 -1.88 -18.81 23.65
C GLN A 544 -0.53 -19.24 23.06
N PRO A 545 0.51 -18.39 23.06
CA PRO A 545 1.80 -18.73 22.45
C PRO A 545 2.25 -20.09 22.97
N ARG A 546 2.47 -21.05 22.06
CA ARG A 546 3.03 -22.35 22.43
C ARG A 546 4.35 -22.05 23.13
N SER A 547 4.44 -22.36 24.42
CA SER A 547 5.67 -22.27 25.19
C SER A 547 6.67 -23.27 24.62
N ARG A 548 7.31 -22.92 23.49
CA ARG A 548 8.38 -23.71 22.90
C ARG A 548 9.64 -23.41 23.70
N SER A 549 10.12 -24.46 24.36
CA SER A 549 11.47 -24.72 24.84
C SER A 549 12.44 -23.53 24.81
N SER A 550 12.77 -23.01 26.01
CA SER A 550 14.00 -22.40 26.52
C SER A 550 14.92 -21.48 25.67
N SER A 551 14.93 -21.51 24.33
CA SER A 551 15.87 -20.78 23.48
C SER A 551 15.32 -19.47 22.89
N THR A 552 14.03 -19.18 23.04
CA THR A 552 13.40 -17.89 22.66
C THR A 552 12.88 -17.10 23.87
N SER A 553 13.62 -17.15 24.98
CA SER A 553 13.25 -16.48 26.26
C SER A 553 13.19 -14.94 26.20
N ILE A 554 13.53 -14.32 25.07
CA ILE A 554 13.45 -12.86 24.87
C ILE A 554 11.97 -12.38 24.93
N TYR A 555 11.00 -13.26 24.70
CA TYR A 555 9.56 -12.92 24.71
C TYR A 555 8.82 -13.32 25.99
N ALA A 556 9.50 -13.83 27.02
CA ALA A 556 8.85 -14.41 28.19
C ALA A 556 8.47 -13.40 29.29
N ASN A 557 8.85 -12.12 29.16
CA ASN A 557 8.41 -11.10 30.11
C ASN A 557 6.97 -10.66 29.75
N PRO A 558 5.95 -10.96 30.58
CA PRO A 558 4.57 -10.56 30.33
C PRO A 558 4.40 -9.05 30.15
N ASP A 559 5.30 -8.23 30.71
CA ASP A 559 5.26 -6.77 30.59
C ASP A 559 5.77 -6.25 29.24
N ASN A 560 6.54 -7.06 28.50
CA ASN A 560 7.12 -6.68 27.20
C ASN A 560 6.45 -7.40 26.01
N SER A 561 5.21 -7.83 26.19
CA SER A 561 4.46 -8.44 25.09
C SER A 561 4.28 -7.43 23.95
N VAL A 562 4.91 -7.68 22.80
CA VAL A 562 4.76 -6.95 21.53
C VAL A 562 3.28 -6.79 21.12
N LEU A 563 2.41 -7.68 21.62
CA LEU A 563 0.96 -7.65 21.39
C LEU A 563 0.19 -6.71 22.33
N HIS A 564 0.84 -5.95 23.22
CA HIS A 564 0.13 -4.95 24.03
C HIS A 564 -0.60 -3.96 23.13
N VAL A 565 -1.72 -3.42 23.59
CA VAL A 565 -2.58 -2.47 22.86
C VAL A 565 -2.76 -1.23 23.74
N SER A 566 -2.52 -0.05 23.20
CA SER A 566 -2.79 1.21 23.89
C SER A 566 -4.29 1.53 23.91
N ALA A 567 -4.70 2.48 24.75
CA ALA A 567 -6.09 2.91 24.80
C ALA A 567 -6.61 3.42 23.44
N LEU A 568 -5.80 4.21 22.73
CA LEU A 568 -6.15 4.77 21.42
C LEU A 568 -6.25 3.68 20.34
N GLU A 569 -5.34 2.71 20.34
CA GLU A 569 -5.40 1.59 19.40
C GLU A 569 -6.63 0.70 19.66
N ALA A 570 -7.02 0.50 20.92
CA ALA A 570 -8.23 -0.23 21.26
C ALA A 570 -9.48 0.49 20.71
N GLU A 571 -9.54 1.82 20.83
CA GLU A 571 -10.60 2.65 20.22
C GLU A 571 -10.61 2.53 18.69
N LEU A 572 -9.46 2.65 18.04
CA LEU A 572 -9.32 2.52 16.59
C LEU A 572 -9.72 1.12 16.10
N LEU A 573 -9.38 0.05 16.85
CA LEU A 573 -9.73 -1.32 16.49
C LEU A 573 -11.24 -1.58 16.62
N VAL A 574 -11.88 -1.02 17.65
CA VAL A 574 -13.34 -1.10 17.82
C VAL A 574 -14.06 -0.29 16.75
N GLU A 575 -13.52 0.88 16.38
CA GLU A 575 -14.02 1.67 15.26
C GLU A 575 -13.89 0.90 13.94
N LEU A 576 -12.74 0.25 13.70
CA LEU A 576 -12.50 -0.59 12.53
C LEU A 576 -13.48 -1.77 12.46
N LEU A 577 -13.74 -2.44 13.58
CA LEU A 577 -14.75 -3.50 13.65
C LEU A 577 -16.15 -2.95 13.32
N ALA A 578 -16.51 -1.77 13.85
CA ALA A 578 -17.78 -1.14 13.53
C ALA A 578 -17.89 -0.82 12.03
N ASN A 579 -16.84 -0.25 11.43
CA ASN A 579 -16.82 0.12 10.02
C ASN A 579 -16.91 -1.10 9.09
N THR A 580 -16.19 -2.18 9.42
CA THR A 580 -16.25 -3.43 8.66
C THR A 580 -17.62 -4.13 8.77
N LEU A 581 -18.24 -4.16 9.96
CA LEU A 581 -19.58 -4.72 10.17
C LEU A 581 -20.69 -3.92 9.48
N HIS A 582 -20.49 -2.63 9.26
CA HIS A 582 -21.47 -1.76 8.59
C HIS A 582 -21.13 -1.46 7.12
N HIS A 583 -20.04 -2.01 6.59
CA HIS A 583 -19.54 -1.71 5.24
C HIS A 583 -19.37 -0.20 4.99
N ARG A 584 -18.85 0.54 5.99
CA ARG A 584 -18.63 1.99 5.92
C ARG A 584 -17.17 2.31 5.63
N ALA A 585 -16.90 3.19 4.68
CA ALA A 585 -15.58 3.79 4.56
C ALA A 585 -15.38 4.85 5.65
N LYS A 586 -14.13 5.08 6.04
CA LYS A 586 -13.74 6.19 6.92
C LYS A 586 -13.03 7.26 6.11
N ASP A 587 -13.56 8.48 6.17
CA ASP A 587 -12.95 9.68 5.58
C ASP A 587 -11.94 10.33 6.55
N GLY A 588 -10.95 11.06 6.01
CA GLY A 588 -9.99 11.87 6.78
C GLY A 588 -8.60 11.25 7.03
N PRO A 589 -7.75 11.85 7.88
CA PRO A 589 -6.44 11.31 8.25
C PRO A 589 -6.56 9.95 8.92
N GLY A 590 -5.73 8.98 8.51
CA GLY A 590 -5.91 7.58 8.87
C GLY A 590 -7.17 6.96 8.25
N GLY A 591 -7.71 7.59 7.20
CA GLY A 591 -8.84 7.07 6.44
C GLY A 591 -8.47 5.73 5.84
N TYR A 592 -9.33 4.75 6.08
CA TYR A 592 -9.26 3.44 5.48
C TYR A 592 -10.63 3.13 4.87
N SER A 593 -10.63 2.50 3.70
CA SER A 593 -11.85 1.89 3.21
C SER A 593 -12.11 0.63 4.04
N ALA A 594 -13.34 0.42 4.54
CA ALA A 594 -13.71 -0.88 5.11
C ALA A 594 -13.55 -2.02 4.11
N ALA A 595 -13.49 -1.74 2.80
CA ALA A 595 -13.17 -2.76 1.79
C ALA A 595 -11.73 -3.31 1.92
N THR A 596 -10.86 -2.63 2.68
CA THR A 596 -9.47 -3.05 2.87
C THR A 596 -9.32 -4.10 3.98
N PHE A 597 -10.22 -4.08 4.98
CA PHE A 597 -10.19 -5.01 6.10
C PHE A 597 -11.40 -5.94 6.05
N THR A 598 -11.20 -7.24 6.29
CA THR A 598 -12.33 -8.17 6.40
C THR A 598 -12.84 -8.25 7.84
N VAL A 599 -14.16 -8.38 8.03
CA VAL A 599 -14.76 -8.57 9.36
C VAL A 599 -14.10 -9.76 10.08
N LYS A 600 -13.91 -10.86 9.35
CA LYS A 600 -13.23 -12.07 9.85
C LYS A 600 -11.82 -11.78 10.35
N GLY A 601 -11.01 -11.08 9.56
CA GLY A 601 -9.65 -10.72 9.95
C GLY A 601 -9.62 -9.83 11.19
N THR A 602 -10.46 -8.78 11.22
CA THR A 602 -10.55 -7.89 12.39
C THR A 602 -10.97 -8.65 13.66
N LEU A 603 -11.96 -9.55 13.57
CA LEU A 603 -12.39 -10.39 14.69
C LEU A 603 -11.30 -11.37 15.13
N TYR A 604 -10.56 -11.95 14.19
CA TYR A 604 -9.42 -12.82 14.49
C TYR A 604 -8.33 -12.08 15.27
N ALA A 605 -7.95 -10.88 14.80
CA ALA A 605 -6.96 -10.05 15.48
C ALA A 605 -7.42 -9.68 16.89
N ILE A 606 -8.68 -9.27 17.07
CA ILE A 606 -9.28 -8.99 18.40
C ILE A 606 -9.17 -10.23 19.30
N ARG A 607 -9.58 -11.40 18.81
CA ARG A 607 -9.48 -12.66 19.58
C ARG A 607 -8.05 -12.90 20.06
N CYS A 608 -7.06 -12.76 19.17
CA CYS A 608 -5.65 -12.99 19.49
C CYS A 608 -5.14 -11.97 20.52
N LEU A 609 -5.45 -10.68 20.33
CA LEU A 609 -5.03 -9.61 21.26
C LEU A 609 -5.66 -9.78 22.65
N LEU A 610 -6.90 -10.25 22.73
CA LEU A 610 -7.60 -10.50 23.99
C LEU A 610 -7.06 -11.71 24.76
N THR A 611 -6.14 -12.51 24.22
CA THR A 611 -5.49 -13.58 24.98
C THR A 611 -4.56 -13.03 26.08
N ASN A 612 -4.08 -11.79 25.93
CA ASN A 612 -3.28 -11.09 26.92
C ASN A 612 -4.19 -10.35 27.93
N HIS A 613 -3.97 -10.56 29.23
CA HIS A 613 -4.79 -9.97 30.29
C HIS A 613 -4.75 -8.44 30.31
N THR A 614 -3.58 -7.83 30.12
CA THR A 614 -3.41 -6.37 30.04
C THR A 614 -4.27 -5.79 28.94
N ASN A 615 -4.33 -6.44 27.77
CA ASN A 615 -5.22 -6.02 26.69
C ASN A 615 -6.69 -6.14 27.08
N GLN A 616 -7.09 -7.23 27.75
CA GLN A 616 -8.47 -7.36 28.21
C GLN A 616 -8.87 -6.22 29.14
N VAL A 617 -7.99 -5.84 30.09
CA VAL A 617 -8.18 -4.69 30.98
C VAL A 617 -8.30 -3.40 30.17
N THR A 618 -7.40 -3.17 29.21
CA THR A 618 -7.43 -1.97 28.35
C THR A 618 -8.73 -1.88 27.58
N PHE A 619 -9.14 -2.95 26.88
CA PHE A 619 -10.41 -2.98 26.14
C PHE A 619 -11.60 -2.75 27.06
N PHE A 620 -11.64 -3.41 28.22
CA PHE A 620 -12.71 -3.23 29.20
C PHE A 620 -12.83 -1.77 29.64
N ALA A 621 -11.70 -1.15 30.01
CA ALA A 621 -11.66 0.22 30.52
C ALA A 621 -12.01 1.28 29.46
N THR A 622 -11.60 1.10 28.20
CA THR A 622 -11.75 2.12 27.15
C THR A 622 -13.01 1.93 26.31
N THR A 623 -13.31 0.69 25.93
CA THR A 623 -14.27 0.39 24.85
C THR A 623 -15.16 -0.82 25.12
N GLY A 624 -15.13 -1.40 26.32
CA GLY A 624 -15.70 -2.73 26.59
C GLY A 624 -17.16 -2.87 26.20
N VAL A 625 -18.00 -1.88 26.53
CA VAL A 625 -19.43 -1.89 26.16
C VAL A 625 -19.62 -1.86 24.64
N LYS A 626 -18.88 -0.99 23.93
CA LYS A 626 -18.96 -0.87 22.46
C LYS A 626 -18.46 -2.14 21.79
N LEU A 627 -17.32 -2.68 22.23
CA LEU A 627 -16.77 -3.92 21.70
C LEU A 627 -17.75 -5.07 21.88
N ASN A 628 -18.27 -5.29 23.09
CA ASN A 628 -19.22 -6.37 23.38
C ASN A 628 -20.50 -6.26 22.53
N ALA A 629 -21.03 -5.05 22.33
CA ALA A 629 -22.19 -4.83 21.46
C ALA A 629 -21.90 -5.21 19.99
N LEU A 630 -20.71 -4.85 19.47
CA LEU A 630 -20.30 -5.20 18.11
C LEU A 630 -20.03 -6.70 17.95
N LEU A 631 -19.43 -7.35 18.94
CA LEU A 631 -19.23 -8.80 18.94
C LEU A 631 -20.56 -9.55 18.94
N LEU A 632 -21.52 -9.14 19.79
CA LEU A 632 -22.87 -9.70 19.78
C LEU A 632 -23.58 -9.45 18.44
N LYS A 633 -23.42 -8.26 17.85
CA LYS A 633 -23.94 -7.97 16.52
C LYS A 633 -23.35 -8.92 15.47
N ALA A 634 -22.05 -9.19 15.49
CA ALA A 634 -21.43 -10.14 14.56
C ALA A 634 -22.04 -11.55 14.68
N VAL A 635 -22.21 -12.04 15.92
CA VAL A 635 -22.86 -13.34 16.18
C VAL A 635 -24.33 -13.36 15.73
N ALA A 636 -25.06 -12.28 16.00
CA ALA A 636 -26.47 -12.14 15.62
C ALA A 636 -26.62 -12.13 14.09
N LEU A 637 -25.81 -11.33 13.38
CA LEU A 637 -25.80 -11.24 11.92
C LEU A 637 -25.52 -12.59 11.24
N HIS A 638 -24.61 -13.40 11.82
CA HIS A 638 -24.39 -14.78 11.37
C HIS A 638 -25.62 -15.66 11.59
N SER A 639 -26.21 -15.59 12.79
CA SER A 639 -27.33 -16.44 13.20
C SER A 639 -28.60 -16.21 12.37
N ILE A 640 -28.86 -14.96 11.97
CA ILE A 640 -30.02 -14.58 11.16
C ILE A 640 -29.79 -14.76 9.66
N GLN A 641 -28.57 -15.14 9.24
CA GLN A 641 -28.16 -15.31 7.83
C GLN A 641 -28.46 -14.11 6.92
N GLN A 642 -28.62 -12.91 7.48
CA GLN A 642 -28.95 -11.70 6.70
C GLN A 642 -27.76 -11.14 5.93
N VAL A 643 -26.53 -11.43 6.38
CA VAL A 643 -25.32 -10.84 5.81
C VAL A 643 -24.32 -11.96 5.48
N LEU A 644 -24.08 -12.17 4.20
CA LEU A 644 -23.14 -13.19 3.68
C LEU A 644 -21.67 -12.96 4.08
N THR A 645 -21.36 -11.82 4.71
CA THR A 645 -19.99 -11.43 5.05
C THR A 645 -19.48 -12.01 6.37
N ILE A 646 -20.36 -12.55 7.22
CA ILE A 646 -19.97 -13.19 8.49
C ILE A 646 -20.15 -14.71 8.38
N ASP A 647 -19.05 -15.39 8.05
CA ASP A 647 -18.98 -16.85 8.03
C ASP A 647 -18.94 -17.43 9.46
N ALA A 648 -19.01 -18.76 9.57
CA ALA A 648 -19.03 -19.46 10.86
C ALA A 648 -17.73 -19.22 11.66
N GLU A 649 -16.60 -19.05 10.97
CA GLU A 649 -15.30 -18.83 11.59
C GLU A 649 -15.22 -17.41 12.20
N ALA A 650 -15.69 -16.39 11.47
CA ALA A 650 -15.84 -15.05 12.00
C ALA A 650 -16.76 -15.01 13.25
N ALA A 651 -17.90 -15.72 13.20
CA ALA A 651 -18.79 -15.84 14.35
C ALA A 651 -18.12 -16.54 15.54
N GLU A 652 -17.30 -17.58 15.30
CA GLU A 652 -16.52 -18.24 16.34
C GLU A 652 -15.53 -17.26 17.00
N HIS A 653 -14.80 -16.45 16.22
CA HIS A 653 -13.89 -15.45 16.79
C HIS A 653 -14.64 -14.42 17.65
N ALA A 654 -15.84 -14.01 17.23
CA ALA A 654 -16.66 -13.10 18.01
C ALA A 654 -17.12 -13.73 19.34
N CYS A 655 -17.62 -14.97 19.30
CA CYS A 655 -18.01 -15.74 20.49
C CYS A 655 -16.84 -15.93 21.45
N PHE A 656 -15.65 -16.29 20.94
CA PHE A 656 -14.47 -16.47 21.77
C PHE A 656 -14.02 -15.15 22.41
N SER A 657 -14.08 -14.05 21.67
CA SER A 657 -13.77 -12.71 22.20
C SER A 657 -14.73 -12.29 23.31
N LEU A 658 -16.03 -12.60 23.18
CA LEU A 658 -17.03 -12.40 24.25
C LEU A 658 -16.71 -13.25 25.49
N TYR A 659 -16.28 -14.49 25.29
CA TYR A 659 -15.84 -15.36 26.39
C TYR A 659 -14.65 -14.77 27.13
N LEU A 660 -13.61 -14.31 26.43
CA LEU A 660 -12.44 -13.68 27.04
C LEU A 660 -12.81 -12.40 27.82
N GLN A 661 -13.72 -11.58 27.28
CA GLN A 661 -14.19 -10.37 27.96
C GLN A 661 -15.12 -10.64 29.14
N SER A 662 -15.72 -11.82 29.23
CA SER A 662 -16.65 -12.17 30.32
C SER A 662 -16.00 -12.16 31.71
N TYR A 663 -14.66 -12.23 31.80
CA TYR A 663 -13.91 -12.18 33.05
C TYR A 663 -14.09 -10.84 33.81
N PHE A 664 -14.28 -9.73 33.09
CA PHE A 664 -14.57 -8.42 33.69
C PHE A 664 -16.06 -8.24 34.03
N GLY A 665 -16.84 -9.30 33.75
CA GLY A 665 -18.28 -9.38 33.93
C GLY A 665 -19.04 -8.59 32.86
N PHE A 666 -20.16 -9.14 32.42
CA PHE A 666 -21.21 -8.36 31.76
C PHE A 666 -21.98 -7.50 32.79
N LYS A 667 -21.24 -6.84 33.69
CA LYS A 667 -21.79 -6.14 34.86
C LYS A 667 -22.71 -4.99 34.47
N ASN A 668 -22.54 -4.44 33.27
CA ASN A 668 -23.46 -3.49 32.67
C ASN A 668 -24.48 -4.26 31.82
N ARG A 669 -25.77 -3.94 31.98
CA ARG A 669 -26.82 -4.49 31.12
C ARG A 669 -26.45 -4.21 29.65
N PHE A 670 -26.47 -5.25 28.82
CA PHE A 670 -26.19 -5.11 27.38
C PHE A 670 -27.17 -4.17 26.67
N LEU A 671 -28.37 -4.01 27.23
CA LEU A 671 -29.41 -3.12 26.74
C LEU A 671 -29.54 -1.91 27.67
N PRO A 672 -29.67 -0.69 27.14
CA PRO A 672 -30.03 0.48 27.92
C PRO A 672 -31.29 0.23 28.75
N LEU A 673 -31.36 0.77 29.96
CA LEU A 673 -32.53 0.69 30.84
C LEU A 673 -33.80 1.32 30.22
N SER A 674 -33.66 2.05 29.11
CA SER A 674 -34.75 2.73 28.40
C SER A 674 -35.65 1.79 27.58
N ILE A 675 -35.34 0.50 27.47
CA ILE A 675 -36.30 -0.50 26.98
C ILE A 675 -37.05 -1.07 28.20
N ARG A 676 -37.86 -0.21 28.82
CA ARG A 676 -38.89 -0.63 29.79
C ARG A 676 -40.24 -0.44 29.12
N GLU A 677 -40.80 -1.58 28.71
CA GLU A 677 -42.23 -1.91 28.74
C GLU A 677 -43.19 -0.75 28.46
N GLY A 678 -43.44 -0.49 27.18
CA GLY A 678 -44.47 0.43 26.74
C GLY A 678 -44.23 0.99 25.34
N ASP A 679 -44.03 0.14 24.34
CA ASP A 679 -44.33 0.38 22.92
C ASP A 679 -44.45 -0.96 22.18
#